data_AF-A0AAU8JFX2-F1
#
_entry.id   AF-A0AAU8JFX2-F1
#
_cell.length_a   1.000
_cell.length_b   1.000
_cell.length_c   1.000
_cell.angle_alpha   90.00
_cell.angle_beta   90.00
_cell.angle_gamma   90.00
#
_symmetry.space_group_name_H-M   'P 1'
#
loop_
_entity.id
_entity.type
_entity.pdbx_description
1 polymer ?
#
loop_
_entity_poly.entity_id
_entity_poly.type
_entity_poly.pdbx_seq_one_letter_code
_entity_poly.pdbx_strand_id
1 'polypeptide(L)'
;MAPIKSLVGKTVEIWNGKRWSQVVPIQTGSSRSLYRVQFSDGTYLDVTEGHRFFVKDRFEKTYQEQTTAQLMAEWENRKYAIHTEPFTIDYQDGLFVDPIWAYTLGQLVGDGSVCGSQEKPELQLRLYGAKSYQSLAIAGRTSGKINYYAENPDTPCLLYSGFEQQQFDGHKIRDLKANALALEEIATWNREGILHFMAGLADADGSAVPSGGIRIYLSGYDRAYRCYLLLLKCGVRSSINLVQRAGTKTNLGARKKDLWYLQITDCAALPCQRLNVSGGHTPPSKGKWQVIRSITPIPGLHDTFCFEEPEFHKGVFGGTLTGQCNLSEIHLNQIDPHNLKEQEEAFTAGAISVATLLNHKFVEPRYQISRELDPIVGVSFTGLFDFFVKAFGIDWLHWWAEGRPESPEGLEFKRREQEYLTRWREIVRQAVWDYCDRHGLKRPNRYTTVQPSGTKSLLTGASPGWHPPKATRFIRRITFRKNDPVALACIDYGYNVIPSQSDKDENGHLLNDPFSPLCTEWLVEIPVAVVWADLPGADQVDISKFSALAQFDFAMQVQKHYVTHNTSSTWELRSDEVEALGRKIYQAIQNNDGYISAALLARFDDHQSFPRLPFEPISHETYEQLCKDVLKRRKTDDFHAALATYSTGYAEEAGPAGCDSDKCLFPQA
;
A
#
# COMPACT_ATOMS: atom_id res chain seq x y z
N MET A 1 -11.37 -14.91 8.84
CA MET A 1 -10.05 -14.77 8.20
C MET A 1 -10.23 -15.12 6.74
N ALA A 2 -9.87 -14.25 5.81
CA ALA A 2 -9.98 -14.53 4.39
C ALA A 2 -8.91 -13.73 3.64
N PRO A 3 -8.43 -14.20 2.48
CA PRO A 3 -7.60 -13.39 1.60
C PRO A 3 -8.33 -12.09 1.26
N ILE A 4 -7.69 -10.94 1.37
CA ILE A 4 -8.35 -9.64 1.13
C ILE A 4 -8.99 -9.56 -0.27
N LYS A 5 -8.40 -10.22 -1.27
CA LYS A 5 -8.95 -10.35 -2.63
C LYS A 5 -10.37 -10.94 -2.66
N SER A 6 -10.71 -11.88 -1.77
CA SER A 6 -12.05 -12.48 -1.74
C SER A 6 -13.10 -11.63 -1.02
N LEU A 7 -12.65 -10.54 -0.38
CA LEU A 7 -13.47 -9.59 0.36
C LEU A 7 -13.76 -8.30 -0.44
N VAL A 8 -13.18 -8.16 -1.64
CA VAL A 8 -13.40 -6.97 -2.48
C VAL A 8 -14.88 -6.76 -2.73
N GLY A 9 -15.35 -5.52 -2.50
CA GLY A 9 -16.74 -5.11 -2.67
C GLY A 9 -17.71 -5.58 -1.58
N LYS A 10 -17.23 -6.26 -0.53
CA LYS A 10 -18.05 -6.71 0.61
C LYS A 10 -17.76 -5.83 1.82
N THR A 11 -18.81 -5.46 2.57
CA THR A 11 -18.64 -4.86 3.88
C THR A 11 -18.10 -5.90 4.85
N VAL A 12 -16.96 -5.61 5.47
CA VAL A 12 -16.30 -6.49 6.45
C VAL A 12 -15.82 -5.68 7.64
N GLU A 13 -15.68 -6.34 8.78
CA GLU A 13 -15.09 -5.73 9.98
C GLU A 13 -13.60 -6.04 10.08
N ILE A 14 -12.81 -5.01 10.36
CA ILE A 14 -11.37 -5.10 10.61
C ILE A 14 -11.03 -4.48 11.96
N TRP A 15 -9.89 -4.88 12.54
CA TRP A 15 -9.38 -4.23 13.74
C TRP A 15 -8.52 -3.03 13.35
N ASN A 16 -8.88 -1.84 13.80
CA ASN A 16 -8.18 -0.59 13.48
C ASN A 16 -7.07 -0.23 14.49
N GLY A 17 -6.75 -1.17 15.40
CA GLY A 17 -5.78 -0.97 16.49
C GLY A 17 -6.43 -0.62 17.83
N LYS A 18 -7.69 -0.18 17.83
CA LYS A 18 -8.46 0.18 19.03
C LYS A 18 -9.80 -0.54 19.15
N ARG A 19 -10.52 -0.72 18.05
CA ARG A 19 -11.82 -1.41 17.99
C ARG A 19 -12.06 -2.05 16.62
N TRP A 20 -13.12 -2.84 16.52
CA TRP A 20 -13.63 -3.33 15.24
C TRP A 20 -14.31 -2.18 14.48
N SER A 21 -14.04 -2.09 13.18
CA SER A 21 -14.52 -1.03 12.28
C SER A 21 -14.95 -1.63 10.94
N GLN A 22 -16.05 -1.14 10.39
CA GLN A 22 -16.59 -1.60 9.11
C GLN A 22 -15.89 -0.90 7.95
N VAL A 23 -15.41 -1.69 6.99
CA VAL A 23 -14.72 -1.22 5.79
C VAL A 23 -15.17 -2.00 4.56
N VAL A 24 -14.91 -1.44 3.38
CA VAL A 24 -15.12 -2.12 2.10
C VAL A 24 -13.78 -2.24 1.37
N PRO A 25 -13.18 -3.44 1.31
CA PRO A 25 -11.96 -3.66 0.54
C PRO A 25 -12.18 -3.42 -0.95
N ILE A 26 -11.18 -2.81 -1.59
CA ILE A 26 -11.13 -2.53 -3.02
C ILE A 26 -9.79 -2.98 -3.60
N GLN A 27 -9.77 -3.25 -4.90
CA GLN A 27 -8.52 -3.37 -5.63
C GLN A 27 -7.96 -1.96 -5.86
N THR A 28 -6.76 -1.69 -5.34
CA THR A 28 -6.10 -0.38 -5.44
C THR A 28 -5.11 -0.30 -6.59
N GLY A 29 -4.80 -1.44 -7.20
CA GLY A 29 -3.90 -1.51 -8.35
C GLY A 29 -3.80 -2.92 -8.91
N SER A 30 -3.37 -3.00 -10.15
CA SER A 30 -2.91 -4.21 -10.81
C SER A 30 -1.41 -4.06 -11.11
N SER A 31 -0.75 -5.18 -11.34
CA SER A 31 0.63 -5.20 -11.86
C SER A 31 1.60 -4.36 -11.01
N ARG A 32 1.62 -4.58 -9.68
CA ARG A 32 2.53 -3.87 -8.75
C ARG A 32 3.65 -4.78 -8.25
N SER A 33 4.85 -4.22 -8.15
CA SER A 33 5.96 -4.85 -7.43
C SER A 33 5.62 -4.90 -5.94
N LEU A 34 5.71 -6.09 -5.35
CA LEU A 34 5.53 -6.30 -3.93
C LEU A 34 6.84 -6.65 -3.25
N TYR A 35 6.92 -6.31 -1.99
CA TYR A 35 7.99 -6.63 -1.08
C TYR A 35 7.41 -7.43 0.07
N ARG A 36 8.05 -8.55 0.37
CA ARG A 36 7.75 -9.35 1.55
C ARG A 36 8.50 -8.78 2.73
N VAL A 37 7.76 -8.19 3.66
CA VAL A 37 8.26 -7.75 4.96
C VAL A 37 8.10 -8.92 5.94
N GLN A 38 9.19 -9.57 6.32
CA GLN A 38 9.17 -10.68 7.28
C GLN A 38 9.32 -10.16 8.71
N PHE A 39 8.59 -10.76 9.64
CA PHE A 39 8.61 -10.37 11.05
C PHE A 39 9.23 -11.44 11.96
N SER A 40 9.67 -11.03 13.15
CA SER A 40 10.34 -11.89 14.12
C SER A 40 9.45 -12.94 14.76
N ASP A 41 8.13 -12.82 14.64
CA ASP A 41 7.15 -13.81 15.08
C ASP A 41 6.86 -14.87 14.00
N GLY A 42 7.59 -14.85 12.88
CA GLY A 42 7.44 -15.81 11.78
C GLY A 42 6.29 -15.48 10.81
N THR A 43 5.60 -14.37 11.01
CA THR A 43 4.64 -13.83 10.04
C THR A 43 5.35 -13.02 8.97
N TYR A 44 4.63 -12.70 7.89
CA TYR A 44 5.08 -11.75 6.89
C TYR A 44 3.87 -10.99 6.33
N LEU A 45 4.15 -9.84 5.72
CA LEU A 45 3.17 -9.09 4.93
C LEU A 45 3.77 -8.74 3.57
N ASP A 46 3.01 -8.99 2.51
CA ASP A 46 3.39 -8.68 1.13
C ASP A 46 2.76 -7.34 0.74
N VAL A 47 3.59 -6.33 0.46
CA VAL A 47 3.17 -4.93 0.36
C VAL A 47 3.89 -4.17 -0.75
N THR A 48 3.30 -3.08 -1.25
CA THR A 48 3.97 -2.16 -2.19
C THR A 48 5.05 -1.33 -1.50
N GLU A 49 5.98 -0.77 -2.27
CA GLU A 49 6.99 0.18 -1.78
C GLU A 49 6.41 1.36 -0.94
N GLY A 50 5.21 1.83 -1.32
CA GLY A 50 4.53 2.96 -0.67
C GLY A 50 3.76 2.59 0.59
N HIS A 51 3.69 1.30 0.95
CA HIS A 51 2.93 0.85 2.12
C HIS A 51 3.61 1.30 3.40
N ARG A 52 2.82 1.79 4.36
CA ARG A 52 3.33 2.50 5.54
C ARG A 52 3.23 1.65 6.79
N PHE A 53 4.32 1.59 7.55
CA PHE A 53 4.40 0.92 8.85
C PHE A 53 4.64 1.95 9.96
N PHE A 54 4.04 1.72 11.12
CA PHE A 54 4.36 2.44 12.34
C PHE A 54 5.44 1.67 13.08
N VAL A 55 6.65 2.22 13.11
CA VAL A 55 7.87 1.53 13.51
C VAL A 55 8.69 2.35 14.48
N LYS A 56 9.46 1.69 15.34
CA LYS A 56 10.50 2.37 16.12
C LYS A 56 11.65 1.47 16.51
N ASP A 57 12.78 2.08 16.86
CA ASP A 57 13.89 1.41 17.52
C ASP A 57 13.86 1.53 19.05
N ARG A 58 14.91 1.01 19.71
CA ARG A 58 15.02 1.02 21.18
C ARG A 58 15.27 2.39 21.81
N PHE A 59 15.75 3.37 21.04
CA PHE A 59 16.06 4.72 21.51
C PHE A 59 14.88 5.67 21.30
N GLU A 60 14.06 5.36 20.31
CA GLU A 60 12.85 6.10 20.01
C GLU A 60 11.75 5.85 21.05
N LYS A 61 11.27 6.94 21.64
CA LYS A 61 10.18 6.89 22.62
C LYS A 61 8.84 6.57 21.96
N THR A 62 8.65 6.99 20.71
CA THR A 62 7.38 6.97 19.96
C THR A 62 7.52 6.20 18.64
N TYR A 63 6.41 5.68 18.12
CA TYR A 63 6.39 5.03 16.79
C TYR A 63 6.33 6.09 15.69
N GLN A 64 7.18 5.93 14.67
CA GLN A 64 7.25 6.78 13.49
C GLN A 64 6.68 6.05 12.28
N GLU A 65 6.07 6.81 11.38
CA GLU A 65 5.56 6.26 10.13
C GLU A 65 6.68 6.21 9.10
N GLN A 66 6.89 5.03 8.50
CA GLN A 66 7.86 4.84 7.40
C GLN A 66 7.25 4.00 6.29
N THR A 67 7.51 4.37 5.04
CA THR A 67 7.15 3.55 3.88
C THR A 67 8.06 2.32 3.78
N THR A 68 7.63 1.33 3.00
CA THR A 68 8.44 0.13 2.73
C THR A 68 9.75 0.52 2.02
N ALA A 69 9.72 1.48 1.10
CA ALA A 69 10.90 2.03 0.45
C ALA A 69 11.86 2.71 1.46
N GLN A 70 11.35 3.52 2.38
CA GLN A 70 12.18 4.15 3.43
C GLN A 70 12.82 3.10 4.34
N LEU A 71 12.05 2.09 4.75
CA LEU A 71 12.55 0.99 5.55
C LEU A 71 13.66 0.20 4.84
N MET A 72 13.54 0.01 3.51
CA MET A 72 14.55 -0.63 2.68
C MET A 72 15.82 0.22 2.54
N ALA A 73 15.68 1.51 2.24
CA ALA A 73 16.82 2.41 2.07
C ALA A 73 17.66 2.52 3.36
N GLU A 74 17.00 2.47 4.51
CA GLU A 74 17.66 2.50 5.80
C GLU A 74 18.20 1.12 6.23
N TRP A 75 17.83 0.03 5.54
CA TRP A 75 18.10 -1.34 5.95
C TRP A 75 19.59 -1.68 6.00
N GLU A 76 20.35 -1.26 4.97
CA GLU A 76 21.79 -1.55 4.86
C GLU A 76 22.64 -0.85 5.93
N ASN A 77 22.16 0.29 6.43
CA ASN A 77 22.86 1.13 7.40
C ASN A 77 22.36 0.95 8.85
N ARG A 78 21.38 0.08 9.09
CA ARG A 78 20.71 -0.04 10.40
C ARG A 78 21.45 -0.96 11.36
N LYS A 79 21.81 -0.41 12.52
CA LYS A 79 22.45 -1.13 13.64
C LYS A 79 21.47 -1.69 14.67
N TYR A 80 20.21 -1.26 14.65
CA TYR A 80 19.23 -1.57 15.71
C TYR A 80 17.96 -2.20 15.16
N ALA A 81 17.40 -3.13 15.94
CA ALA A 81 16.13 -3.78 15.64
C ALA A 81 14.98 -2.75 15.69
N ILE A 82 14.17 -2.75 14.64
CA ILE A 82 12.98 -1.91 14.55
C ILE A 82 11.73 -2.79 14.66
N HIS A 83 10.83 -2.38 15.55
CA HIS A 83 9.59 -3.08 15.82
C HIS A 83 8.37 -2.27 15.45
N THR A 84 7.31 -2.97 15.07
CA THR A 84 6.02 -2.40 14.71
C THR A 84 5.19 -2.05 15.94
N GLU A 85 4.25 -1.12 15.77
CA GLU A 85 3.33 -0.69 16.82
C GLU A 85 2.51 -1.88 17.37
N PRO A 86 2.58 -2.17 18.68
CA PRO A 86 1.85 -3.27 19.29
C PRO A 86 0.38 -2.90 19.43
N PHE A 87 -0.46 -3.93 19.38
CA PHE A 87 -1.89 -3.82 19.65
C PHE A 87 -2.38 -5.09 20.34
N THR A 88 -3.52 -4.97 21.02
CA THR A 88 -4.26 -6.09 21.58
C THR A 88 -5.65 -6.06 20.98
N ILE A 89 -6.11 -7.20 20.46
CA ILE A 89 -7.48 -7.33 19.95
C ILE A 89 -8.38 -7.72 21.13
N ASP A 90 -9.45 -6.96 21.32
CA ASP A 90 -10.57 -7.37 22.16
C ASP A 90 -11.68 -7.90 21.26
N TYR A 91 -11.99 -9.19 21.37
CA TYR A 91 -12.96 -9.86 20.51
C TYR A 91 -14.02 -10.54 21.38
N GLN A 92 -15.26 -10.12 21.22
CA GLN A 92 -16.39 -10.59 22.03
C GLN A 92 -17.55 -11.15 21.18
N ASP A 93 -17.53 -10.89 19.88
CA ASP A 93 -18.57 -11.33 18.94
C ASP A 93 -18.37 -12.77 18.45
N GLY A 94 -19.22 -13.21 17.53
CA GLY A 94 -19.13 -14.51 16.84
C GLY A 94 -20.20 -15.51 17.24
N LEU A 95 -20.24 -16.63 16.51
CA LEU A 95 -21.17 -17.72 16.78
C LEU A 95 -20.81 -18.42 18.09
N PHE A 96 -21.78 -18.50 19.00
CA PHE A 96 -21.61 -19.30 20.21
C PHE A 96 -21.39 -20.77 19.85
N VAL A 97 -20.33 -21.36 20.39
CA VAL A 97 -20.06 -22.79 20.31
C VAL A 97 -19.84 -23.32 21.72
N ASP A 98 -20.45 -24.46 22.02
CA ASP A 98 -20.27 -25.11 23.32
C ASP A 98 -18.78 -25.39 23.58
N PRO A 99 -18.23 -24.97 24.75
CA PRO A 99 -16.82 -25.18 25.10
C PRO A 99 -16.34 -26.62 25.01
N ILE A 100 -17.16 -27.59 25.42
CA ILE A 100 -16.82 -29.02 25.38
C ILE A 100 -16.76 -29.48 23.93
N TRP A 101 -17.69 -29.01 23.08
CA TRP A 101 -17.68 -29.35 21.66
C TRP A 101 -16.48 -28.77 20.93
N ALA A 102 -16.17 -27.50 21.17
CA ALA A 102 -15.00 -26.84 20.59
C ALA A 102 -13.70 -27.53 21.01
N TYR A 103 -13.53 -27.83 22.30
CA TYR A 103 -12.39 -28.57 22.82
C TYR A 103 -12.27 -29.98 22.21
N THR A 104 -13.41 -30.69 22.14
CA THR A 104 -13.48 -32.03 21.54
C THR A 104 -13.07 -31.99 20.06
N LEU A 105 -13.51 -30.98 19.30
CA LEU A 105 -13.11 -30.81 17.91
C LEU A 105 -11.61 -30.58 17.78
N GLY A 106 -11.01 -29.74 18.64
CA GLY A 106 -9.57 -29.52 18.68
C GLY A 106 -8.79 -30.82 18.91
N GLN A 107 -9.23 -31.63 19.87
CA GLN A 107 -8.67 -32.96 20.16
C GLN A 107 -8.80 -33.92 18.97
N LEU A 108 -9.96 -33.96 18.34
CA LEU A 108 -10.21 -34.78 17.15
C LEU A 108 -9.35 -34.34 15.96
N VAL A 109 -9.13 -33.03 15.79
CA VAL A 109 -8.24 -32.50 14.75
C VAL A 109 -6.80 -32.93 14.99
N GLY A 110 -6.31 -32.97 16.23
CA GLY A 110 -4.98 -33.52 16.52
C GLY A 110 -4.96 -35.05 16.47
N ASP A 111 -5.51 -35.71 17.48
CA ASP A 111 -5.38 -37.16 17.73
C ASP A 111 -6.52 -38.03 17.14
N GLY A 112 -7.58 -37.42 16.61
CA GLY A 112 -8.73 -38.17 16.09
C GLY A 112 -8.43 -38.99 14.82
N SER A 113 -9.17 -40.10 14.65
CA SER A 113 -9.07 -41.02 13.52
C SER A 113 -10.47 -41.48 13.08
N VAL A 114 -10.61 -41.92 11.83
CA VAL A 114 -11.84 -42.52 11.32
C VAL A 114 -11.55 -44.01 11.05
N CYS A 115 -12.31 -44.89 11.68
CA CYS A 115 -12.20 -46.34 11.55
C CYS A 115 -13.50 -46.94 10.98
N GLY A 116 -13.43 -48.06 10.27
CA GLY A 116 -14.59 -48.74 9.67
C GLY A 116 -14.50 -48.91 8.15
N SER A 117 -15.42 -49.69 7.56
CA SER A 117 -15.54 -49.84 6.10
C SER A 117 -16.07 -48.54 5.47
N GLN A 118 -15.89 -48.35 4.15
CA GLN A 118 -16.39 -47.15 3.43
C GLN A 118 -17.89 -46.87 3.66
N GLU A 119 -18.67 -47.88 4.06
CA GLU A 119 -20.11 -47.80 4.28
C GLU A 119 -20.52 -47.41 5.71
N LYS A 120 -19.63 -47.53 6.72
CA LYS A 120 -19.89 -47.13 8.11
C LYS A 120 -18.63 -46.55 8.79
N PRO A 121 -18.19 -45.34 8.39
CA PRO A 121 -17.09 -44.65 9.05
C PRO A 121 -17.50 -44.22 10.46
N GLU A 122 -16.77 -44.67 11.48
CA GLU A 122 -16.93 -44.26 12.87
C GLU A 122 -15.72 -43.41 13.30
N LEU A 123 -16.01 -42.24 13.87
CA LEU A 123 -15.01 -41.36 14.43
C LEU A 123 -14.54 -41.90 15.79
N GLN A 124 -13.22 -41.96 15.97
CA GLN A 124 -12.59 -42.44 17.19
C GLN A 124 -11.50 -41.48 17.65
N LEU A 125 -11.43 -41.22 18.96
CA LEU A 125 -10.33 -40.50 19.59
C LEU A 125 -9.61 -41.44 20.55
N ARG A 126 -8.30 -41.58 20.35
CA ARG A 126 -7.43 -42.42 21.18
C ARG A 126 -6.47 -41.53 21.95
N LEU A 127 -6.59 -41.53 23.27
CA LEU A 127 -5.69 -40.80 24.15
C LEU A 127 -4.60 -41.75 24.65
N TYR A 128 -3.34 -41.46 24.32
CA TYR A 128 -2.21 -42.34 24.62
C TYR A 128 -1.37 -41.85 25.81
N GLY A 129 -0.75 -42.79 26.54
CA GLY A 129 0.28 -42.49 27.54
C GLY A 129 -0.25 -41.63 28.69
N ALA A 130 0.44 -40.54 29.05
CA ALA A 130 -0.01 -39.64 30.12
C ALA A 130 -1.44 -39.08 29.91
N LYS A 131 -1.91 -39.01 28.65
CA LYS A 131 -3.27 -38.56 28.31
C LYS A 131 -4.35 -39.54 28.74
N SER A 132 -4.05 -40.85 28.82
CA SER A 132 -5.04 -41.88 29.15
C SER A 132 -5.42 -41.91 30.63
N TYR A 133 -4.65 -41.22 31.48
CA TYR A 133 -4.88 -41.14 32.93
C TYR A 133 -5.60 -39.86 33.36
N GLN A 134 -5.98 -38.99 32.42
CA GLN A 134 -6.64 -37.72 32.70
C GLN A 134 -8.12 -37.80 32.30
N SER A 135 -8.98 -37.26 33.15
CA SER A 135 -10.42 -37.12 32.86
C SER A 135 -10.64 -35.84 32.07
N LEU A 136 -10.50 -35.93 30.74
CA LEU A 136 -10.80 -34.82 29.84
C LEU A 136 -12.32 -34.73 29.61
N ALA A 137 -12.88 -33.52 29.62
CA ALA A 137 -14.25 -33.24 29.21
C ALA A 137 -14.35 -33.33 27.68
N ILE A 138 -14.72 -34.52 27.19
CA ILE A 138 -14.87 -34.88 25.77
C ILE A 138 -16.36 -35.22 25.52
N ALA A 139 -16.94 -34.72 24.43
CA ALA A 139 -18.36 -34.96 24.08
C ALA A 139 -18.69 -36.40 23.63
N GLY A 140 -17.68 -37.26 23.49
CA GLY A 140 -17.83 -38.67 23.10
C GLY A 140 -18.02 -39.61 24.29
N ARG A 141 -18.34 -40.87 23.99
CA ARG A 141 -18.50 -41.93 24.99
C ARG A 141 -17.20 -42.68 25.18
N THR A 142 -16.84 -42.95 26.44
CA THR A 142 -15.73 -43.85 26.79
C THR A 142 -16.23 -44.93 27.74
N SER A 143 -15.64 -46.12 27.65
CA SER A 143 -15.88 -47.19 28.63
C SER A 143 -15.15 -46.95 29.96
N GLY A 144 -14.26 -45.95 30.03
CA GLY A 144 -13.37 -45.71 31.16
C GLY A 144 -12.28 -46.77 31.35
N LYS A 145 -12.30 -47.84 30.54
CA LYS A 145 -11.30 -48.92 30.59
C LYS A 145 -10.08 -48.54 29.76
N ILE A 146 -8.91 -48.61 30.39
CA ILE A 146 -7.63 -48.47 29.70
C ILE A 146 -7.39 -49.75 28.88
N ASN A 147 -7.18 -49.58 27.59
CA ASN A 147 -6.77 -50.63 26.67
C ASN A 147 -5.28 -50.45 26.34
N TYR A 148 -4.67 -51.47 25.75
CA TYR A 148 -3.28 -51.42 25.29
C TYR A 148 -3.22 -51.47 23.77
N TYR A 149 -2.29 -50.72 23.18
CA TYR A 149 -2.14 -50.67 21.74
C TYR A 149 -1.53 -51.98 21.23
N ALA A 150 -2.14 -52.62 20.24
CA ALA A 150 -1.75 -53.97 19.78
C ALA A 150 -0.28 -54.06 19.32
N GLU A 151 0.28 -52.95 18.81
CA GLU A 151 1.68 -52.88 18.35
C GLU A 151 2.67 -52.43 19.45
N ASN A 152 2.17 -51.94 20.60
CA ASN A 152 2.99 -51.55 21.75
C ASN A 152 2.25 -51.87 23.07
N PRO A 153 2.49 -53.07 23.64
CA PRO A 153 1.78 -53.58 24.82
C PRO A 153 1.90 -52.72 26.07
N ASP A 154 2.91 -51.83 26.13
CA ASP A 154 3.21 -51.02 27.32
C ASP A 154 2.58 -49.62 27.27
N THR A 155 1.96 -49.25 26.15
CA THR A 155 1.35 -47.91 26.00
C THR A 155 -0.15 -47.95 26.31
N PRO A 156 -0.59 -47.38 27.45
CA PRO A 156 -2.00 -47.30 27.78
C PRO A 156 -2.74 -46.36 26.83
N CYS A 157 -3.98 -46.73 26.50
CA CYS A 157 -4.83 -46.03 25.56
C CYS A 157 -6.28 -45.99 26.07
N LEU A 158 -6.85 -44.79 26.15
CA LEU A 158 -8.27 -44.60 26.43
C LEU A 158 -9.00 -44.26 25.12
N LEU A 159 -10.03 -45.04 24.78
CA LEU A 159 -10.81 -44.88 23.56
C LEU A 159 -12.10 -44.11 23.85
N TYR A 160 -12.34 -43.07 23.05
CA TYR A 160 -13.62 -42.40 22.92
C TYR A 160 -14.23 -42.68 21.54
N SER A 161 -15.53 -42.97 21.52
CA SER A 161 -16.34 -43.22 20.32
C SER A 161 -17.75 -42.66 20.48
N GLY A 162 -18.66 -42.94 19.54
CA GLY A 162 -20.06 -42.53 19.66
C GLY A 162 -20.27 -41.01 19.66
N PHE A 163 -19.41 -40.28 18.96
CA PHE A 163 -19.58 -38.85 18.71
C PHE A 163 -20.83 -38.60 17.86
N GLU A 164 -21.62 -37.60 18.22
CA GLU A 164 -22.85 -37.26 17.50
C GLU A 164 -22.51 -36.80 16.07
N GLN A 165 -22.99 -37.52 15.06
CA GLN A 165 -22.66 -37.25 13.65
C GLN A 165 -23.08 -35.85 13.17
N GLN A 166 -24.13 -35.27 13.76
CA GLN A 166 -24.57 -33.91 13.44
C GLN A 166 -23.56 -32.84 13.91
N GLN A 167 -22.79 -33.14 14.96
CA GLN A 167 -21.80 -32.22 15.54
C GLN A 167 -20.38 -32.53 15.07
N PHE A 168 -20.05 -33.82 14.86
CA PHE A 168 -18.72 -34.30 14.52
C PHE A 168 -18.73 -35.17 13.26
N ASP A 169 -18.61 -34.51 12.11
CA ASP A 169 -18.48 -35.18 10.81
C ASP A 169 -17.00 -35.55 10.52
N GLY A 170 -16.75 -36.82 10.25
CA GLY A 170 -15.41 -37.34 9.91
C GLY A 170 -14.81 -36.71 8.65
N HIS A 171 -15.63 -36.31 7.66
CA HIS A 171 -15.16 -35.59 6.48
C HIS A 171 -14.68 -34.18 6.84
N LYS A 172 -15.46 -33.44 7.63
CA LYS A 172 -15.08 -32.10 8.13
C LYS A 172 -13.79 -32.16 8.97
N ILE A 173 -13.66 -33.15 9.84
CA ILE A 173 -12.45 -33.32 10.67
C ILE A 173 -11.22 -33.63 9.81
N ARG A 174 -11.37 -34.48 8.78
CA ARG A 174 -10.29 -34.76 7.83
C ARG A 174 -9.89 -33.51 7.05
N ASP A 175 -10.86 -32.69 6.63
CA ASP A 175 -10.58 -31.43 5.94
C ASP A 175 -9.88 -30.44 6.89
N LEU A 176 -10.36 -30.29 8.12
CA LEU A 176 -9.71 -29.52 9.19
C LEU A 176 -8.30 -30.03 9.53
N LYS A 177 -7.93 -31.28 9.22
CA LYS A 177 -6.56 -31.83 9.35
C LYS A 177 -5.68 -31.56 8.12
N ALA A 178 -6.24 -31.64 6.92
CA ALA A 178 -5.47 -31.65 5.68
C ALA A 178 -5.40 -30.29 4.99
N ASN A 179 -6.45 -29.48 5.10
CA ASN A 179 -6.67 -28.23 4.41
C ASN A 179 -6.63 -27.05 5.38
N ALA A 180 -5.75 -26.09 5.11
CA ALA A 180 -5.62 -24.91 5.95
C ALA A 180 -6.88 -24.02 5.89
N LEU A 181 -7.54 -23.93 4.73
CA LEU A 181 -8.74 -23.10 4.52
C LEU A 181 -9.93 -23.52 5.39
N ALA A 182 -10.02 -24.79 5.77
CA ALA A 182 -11.09 -25.30 6.64
C ALA A 182 -11.13 -24.59 8.02
N LEU A 183 -10.00 -24.02 8.46
CA LEU A 183 -9.92 -23.26 9.71
C LEU A 183 -10.64 -21.89 9.64
N GLU A 184 -11.08 -21.44 8.46
CA GLU A 184 -11.86 -20.19 8.32
C GLU A 184 -13.23 -20.28 9.00
N GLU A 185 -13.84 -21.47 9.03
CA GLU A 185 -15.10 -21.72 9.74
C GLU A 185 -14.94 -21.44 11.24
N ILE A 186 -13.82 -21.87 11.84
CA ILE A 186 -13.51 -21.63 13.25
C ILE A 186 -13.36 -20.13 13.55
N ALA A 187 -12.93 -19.33 12.58
CA ALA A 187 -12.79 -17.88 12.75
C ALA A 187 -14.15 -17.15 12.87
N THR A 188 -15.27 -17.82 12.59
CA THR A 188 -16.62 -17.29 12.79
C THR A 188 -17.13 -17.46 14.22
N TRP A 189 -16.46 -18.29 15.02
CA TRP A 189 -16.88 -18.60 16.39
C TRP A 189 -16.60 -17.44 17.34
N ASN A 190 -17.24 -17.49 18.50
CA ASN A 190 -16.95 -16.61 19.62
C ASN A 190 -15.58 -16.91 20.23
N ARG A 191 -15.06 -15.94 21.00
CA ARG A 191 -13.73 -16.04 21.62
C ARG A 191 -13.55 -17.33 22.43
N GLU A 192 -14.52 -17.69 23.26
CA GLU A 192 -14.47 -18.91 24.07
C GLU A 192 -14.39 -20.18 23.23
N GLY A 193 -15.20 -20.30 22.18
CA GLY A 193 -15.16 -21.45 21.26
C GLY A 193 -13.80 -21.57 20.57
N ILE A 194 -13.23 -20.47 20.09
CA ILE A 194 -11.90 -20.48 19.47
C ILE A 194 -10.83 -20.92 20.47
N LEU A 195 -10.84 -20.39 21.70
CA LEU A 195 -9.84 -20.74 22.72
C LEU A 195 -9.96 -22.20 23.16
N HIS A 196 -11.17 -22.73 23.31
CA HIS A 196 -11.38 -24.15 23.62
C HIS A 196 -10.93 -25.06 22.47
N PHE A 197 -11.19 -24.70 21.22
CA PHE A 197 -10.66 -25.41 20.06
C PHE A 197 -9.12 -25.43 20.05
N MET A 198 -8.50 -24.28 20.28
CA MET A 198 -7.04 -24.17 20.34
C MET A 198 -6.45 -24.95 21.52
N ALA A 199 -7.13 -24.98 22.67
CA ALA A 199 -6.74 -25.76 23.84
C ALA A 199 -6.82 -27.28 23.58
N GLY A 200 -7.91 -27.75 22.94
CA GLY A 200 -8.03 -29.14 22.54
C GLY A 200 -6.94 -29.57 21.56
N LEU A 201 -6.61 -28.71 20.61
CA LEU A 201 -5.51 -28.93 19.66
C LEU A 201 -4.14 -28.92 20.35
N ALA A 202 -3.92 -28.03 21.33
CA ALA A 202 -2.70 -28.01 22.13
C ALA A 202 -2.56 -29.25 23.02
N ASP A 203 -3.64 -29.72 23.62
CA ASP A 203 -3.63 -30.93 24.41
C ASP A 203 -3.43 -32.18 23.55
N ALA A 204 -3.86 -32.19 22.30
CA ALA A 204 -3.49 -33.22 21.35
C ALA A 204 -2.01 -33.11 20.92
N ASP A 205 -1.68 -32.08 20.15
CA ASP A 205 -0.40 -31.95 19.42
C ASP A 205 0.54 -30.90 20.01
N GLY A 206 0.50 -30.70 21.33
CA GLY A 206 1.30 -29.68 22.00
C GLY A 206 2.16 -30.16 23.17
N SER A 207 3.07 -29.31 23.61
CA SER A 207 3.97 -29.55 24.73
C SER A 207 4.11 -28.32 25.62
N ALA A 208 4.31 -28.55 26.92
CA ALA A 208 4.72 -27.49 27.84
C ALA A 208 6.21 -27.21 27.66
N VAL A 209 6.63 -25.96 27.82
CA VAL A 209 8.04 -25.57 27.85
C VAL A 209 8.48 -25.20 29.26
N PRO A 210 9.76 -25.40 29.63
CA PRO A 210 10.26 -25.10 30.99
C PRO A 210 10.02 -23.66 31.46
N SER A 211 9.88 -22.71 30.52
CA SER A 211 9.57 -21.32 30.85
C SER A 211 8.13 -21.09 31.31
N GLY A 212 7.25 -22.10 31.25
CA GLY A 212 5.83 -21.99 31.65
C GLY A 212 4.85 -21.73 30.49
N GLY A 213 5.35 -21.51 29.28
CA GLY A 213 4.51 -21.43 28.07
C GLY A 213 4.20 -22.80 27.46
N ILE A 214 3.56 -22.81 26.29
CA ILE A 214 3.27 -24.02 25.51
C ILE A 214 3.69 -23.90 24.04
N ARG A 215 3.77 -25.04 23.37
CA ARG A 215 3.93 -25.17 21.91
C ARG A 215 2.81 -26.00 21.32
N ILE A 216 2.33 -25.63 20.13
CA ILE A 216 1.41 -26.45 19.31
C ILE A 216 2.12 -26.79 18.01
N TYR A 217 2.28 -28.07 17.68
CA TYR A 217 2.99 -28.53 16.48
C TYR A 217 2.03 -28.73 15.32
N LEU A 218 2.35 -28.16 14.15
CA LEU A 218 1.46 -28.09 13.00
C LEU A 218 2.23 -28.38 11.70
N SER A 219 1.65 -29.18 10.82
CA SER A 219 2.24 -29.47 9.51
C SER A 219 1.82 -28.42 8.47
N GLY A 220 2.79 -27.77 7.84
CA GLY A 220 2.62 -26.71 6.84
C GLY A 220 2.49 -25.30 7.45
N TYR A 221 3.07 -24.32 6.77
CA TYR A 221 3.09 -22.93 7.21
C TYR A 221 1.68 -22.33 7.27
N ASP A 222 0.86 -22.48 6.22
CA ASP A 222 -0.47 -21.87 6.14
C ASP A 222 -1.39 -22.31 7.27
N ARG A 223 -1.27 -23.58 7.70
CA ARG A 223 -2.01 -24.09 8.85
C ARG A 223 -1.56 -23.42 10.14
N ALA A 224 -0.24 -23.32 10.35
CA ALA A 224 0.32 -22.62 11.50
C ALA A 224 -0.08 -21.13 11.51
N TYR A 225 -0.02 -20.47 10.35
CA TYR A 225 -0.41 -19.07 10.19
C TYR A 225 -1.89 -18.84 10.50
N ARG A 226 -2.78 -19.74 10.07
CA ARG A 226 -4.20 -19.63 10.40
C ARG A 226 -4.50 -19.86 11.87
N CYS A 227 -3.85 -20.83 12.51
CA CYS A 227 -3.93 -21.00 13.95
C CYS A 227 -3.35 -19.79 14.72
N TYR A 228 -2.28 -19.16 14.20
CA TYR A 228 -1.76 -17.90 14.74
C TYR A 228 -2.81 -16.79 14.66
N LEU A 229 -3.50 -16.63 13.53
CA LEU A 229 -4.53 -15.61 13.35
C LEU A 229 -5.76 -15.85 14.24
N LEU A 230 -6.15 -17.10 14.49
CA LEU A 230 -7.21 -17.45 15.45
C LEU A 230 -6.84 -17.00 16.87
N LEU A 231 -5.61 -17.31 17.31
CA LEU A 231 -5.11 -16.87 18.62
C LEU A 231 -5.04 -15.34 18.69
N LEU A 232 -4.51 -14.69 17.66
CA LEU A 232 -4.39 -13.24 17.58
C LEU A 232 -5.76 -12.56 17.68
N LYS A 233 -6.77 -13.08 16.98
CA LYS A 233 -8.16 -12.60 17.04
C LYS A 233 -8.71 -12.66 18.47
N CYS A 234 -8.34 -13.68 19.24
CA CYS A 234 -8.71 -13.81 20.66
C CYS A 234 -7.83 -13.01 21.63
N GLY A 235 -6.93 -12.17 21.12
CA GLY A 235 -6.00 -11.36 21.91
C GLY A 235 -4.76 -12.14 22.39
N VAL A 236 -4.57 -13.39 21.97
CA VAL A 236 -3.44 -14.23 22.38
C VAL A 236 -2.32 -14.14 21.36
N ARG A 237 -1.17 -13.58 21.75
CA ARG A 237 0.02 -13.50 20.89
C ARG A 237 0.77 -14.83 20.86
N SER A 238 1.25 -15.20 19.68
CA SER A 238 2.08 -16.39 19.48
C SER A 238 3.16 -16.12 18.42
N SER A 239 4.07 -17.06 18.19
CA SER A 239 5.03 -17.00 17.07
C SER A 239 5.12 -18.32 16.33
N ILE A 240 5.27 -18.25 15.01
CA ILE A 240 5.36 -19.36 14.08
C ILE A 240 6.84 -19.70 13.87
N ASN A 241 7.24 -20.92 14.23
CA ASN A 241 8.64 -21.32 14.23
C ASN A 241 8.81 -22.65 13.48
N LEU A 242 9.78 -22.72 12.56
CA LEU A 242 10.08 -23.95 11.83
C LEU A 242 10.81 -24.94 12.75
N VAL A 243 10.32 -26.18 12.83
CA VAL A 243 10.99 -27.29 13.52
C VAL A 243 11.88 -28.06 12.57
N GLN A 244 11.29 -28.57 11.48
CA GLN A 244 11.92 -29.51 10.55
C GLN A 244 11.34 -29.31 9.15
N ARG A 245 12.18 -29.40 8.13
CA ARG A 245 11.77 -29.32 6.72
C ARG A 245 11.16 -30.63 6.23
N ALA A 246 10.29 -30.56 5.24
CA ALA A 246 9.88 -31.70 4.42
C ALA A 246 11.11 -32.47 3.89
N GLY A 247 10.99 -33.79 3.78
CA GLY A 247 12.08 -34.69 3.40
C GLY A 247 12.98 -35.14 4.56
N THR A 248 12.89 -34.53 5.74
CA THR A 248 13.63 -34.97 6.93
C THR A 248 13.27 -36.42 7.30
N LYS A 249 14.26 -37.30 7.44
CA LYS A 249 14.07 -38.69 7.86
C LYS A 249 13.78 -38.77 9.36
N THR A 250 12.72 -39.47 9.72
CA THR A 250 12.32 -39.78 11.11
C THR A 250 12.25 -41.29 11.31
N ASN A 251 12.05 -41.73 12.55
CA ASN A 251 11.76 -43.12 12.88
C ASN A 251 10.44 -43.64 12.26
N LEU A 252 9.58 -42.75 11.74
CA LEU A 252 8.30 -43.07 11.10
C LEU A 252 8.31 -42.82 9.57
N GLY A 253 9.50 -42.58 8.99
CA GLY A 253 9.68 -42.29 7.56
C GLY A 253 10.02 -40.82 7.28
N ALA A 254 10.00 -40.44 5.99
CA ALA A 254 10.31 -39.07 5.56
C ALA A 254 9.09 -38.15 5.70
N ARG A 255 9.30 -36.94 6.26
CA ARG A 255 8.22 -35.95 6.40
C ARG A 255 7.72 -35.45 5.05
N LYS A 256 6.40 -35.40 4.86
CA LYS A 256 5.77 -34.92 3.61
C LYS A 256 5.63 -33.40 3.53
N LYS A 257 5.54 -32.71 4.68
CA LYS A 257 5.40 -31.25 4.80
C LYS A 257 6.36 -30.72 5.86
N ASP A 258 6.70 -29.44 5.79
CA ASP A 258 7.43 -28.73 6.84
C ASP A 258 6.65 -28.83 8.16
N LEU A 259 7.35 -29.12 9.26
CA LEU A 259 6.80 -29.11 10.60
C LEU A 259 7.10 -27.77 11.26
N TRP A 260 6.05 -27.10 11.70
CA TRP A 260 6.09 -25.82 12.40
C TRP A 260 5.59 -25.99 13.83
N TYR A 261 5.87 -25.02 14.69
CA TYR A 261 5.20 -24.88 15.97
C TYR A 261 4.80 -23.43 16.26
N LEU A 262 3.65 -23.28 16.91
CA LEU A 262 3.26 -22.03 17.55
C LEU A 262 3.84 -21.99 18.95
N GLN A 263 4.68 -21.02 19.27
CA GLN A 263 5.11 -20.74 20.64
C GLN A 263 4.12 -19.76 21.27
N ILE A 264 3.48 -20.17 22.36
CA ILE A 264 2.51 -19.35 23.12
C ILE A 264 3.09 -19.19 24.52
N THR A 265 3.61 -18.01 24.83
CA THR A 265 4.21 -17.74 26.16
C THR A 265 3.15 -17.31 27.16
N ASP A 266 2.26 -16.42 26.73
CA ASP A 266 1.08 -16.02 27.51
C ASP A 266 -0.10 -16.93 27.15
N CYS A 267 -0.09 -18.12 27.74
CA CYS A 267 -1.04 -19.19 27.43
C CYS A 267 -2.15 -19.34 28.49
N ALA A 268 -2.19 -18.50 29.51
CA ALA A 268 -3.12 -18.64 30.65
C ALA A 268 -4.59 -18.59 30.22
N ALA A 269 -4.90 -17.91 29.11
CA ALA A 269 -6.23 -17.82 28.55
C ALA A 269 -6.69 -19.10 27.81
N LEU A 270 -5.79 -20.04 27.50
CA LEU A 270 -6.18 -21.30 26.85
C LEU A 270 -6.66 -22.28 27.92
N PRO A 271 -7.92 -22.76 27.87
CA PRO A 271 -8.47 -23.70 28.83
C PRO A 271 -8.01 -25.14 28.55
N CYS A 272 -6.68 -25.34 28.54
CA CYS A 272 -6.07 -26.66 28.42
C CYS A 272 -6.44 -27.52 29.63
N GLN A 273 -6.80 -28.76 29.38
CA GLN A 273 -7.14 -29.75 30.39
C GLN A 273 -5.97 -30.71 30.67
N ARG A 274 -5.00 -30.83 29.74
CA ARG A 274 -3.77 -31.61 29.93
C ARG A 274 -2.54 -30.75 30.18
N LEU A 275 -2.28 -29.79 29.31
CA LEU A 275 -1.10 -28.94 29.43
C LEU A 275 -1.28 -27.95 30.58
N ASN A 276 -0.29 -27.88 31.47
CA ASN A 276 -0.29 -26.86 32.52
C ASN A 276 0.05 -25.49 31.92
N VAL A 277 -0.95 -24.60 31.85
CA VAL A 277 -0.83 -23.23 31.35
C VAL A 277 -0.74 -22.18 32.46
N SER A 278 -0.77 -22.58 33.74
CA SER A 278 -0.72 -21.64 34.88
C SER A 278 0.61 -20.86 34.96
N GLY A 279 1.67 -21.35 34.33
CA GLY A 279 2.95 -20.66 34.18
C GLY A 279 3.02 -19.68 33.01
N GLY A 280 1.90 -19.46 32.31
CA GLY A 280 1.80 -18.50 31.21
C GLY A 280 2.11 -17.09 31.71
N HIS A 281 2.91 -16.35 30.95
CA HIS A 281 3.39 -15.02 31.34
C HIS A 281 3.76 -14.19 30.10
N THR A 282 3.81 -12.87 30.28
CA THR A 282 4.24 -11.96 29.23
C THR A 282 5.70 -12.27 28.81
N PRO A 283 6.00 -12.33 27.49
CA PRO A 283 7.36 -12.56 27.03
C PRO A 283 8.37 -11.50 27.55
N PRO A 284 9.49 -11.90 28.17
CA PRO A 284 10.45 -10.95 28.74
C PRO A 284 11.30 -10.24 27.67
N SER A 285 11.56 -10.90 26.53
CA SER A 285 12.44 -10.38 25.46
C SER A 285 11.99 -10.83 24.07
N LYS A 286 12.19 -12.11 23.71
CA LYS A 286 11.84 -12.67 22.40
C LYS A 286 10.32 -12.79 22.25
N GLY A 287 9.75 -12.18 21.20
CA GLY A 287 8.31 -12.16 20.97
C GLY A 287 7.55 -11.11 21.78
N LYS A 288 8.24 -10.27 22.57
CA LYS A 288 7.65 -9.11 23.24
C LYS A 288 7.16 -8.06 22.24
N TRP A 289 7.90 -7.88 21.16
CA TRP A 289 7.59 -6.99 20.06
C TRP A 289 7.68 -7.73 18.73
N GLN A 290 6.87 -7.32 17.75
CA GLN A 290 7.00 -7.79 16.38
C GLN A 290 8.06 -6.94 15.69
N VAL A 291 9.21 -7.53 15.39
CA VAL A 291 10.39 -6.86 14.82
C VAL A 291 10.47 -7.18 13.32
N ILE A 292 10.77 -6.19 12.48
CA ILE A 292 11.04 -6.43 11.06
C ILE A 292 12.38 -7.17 10.92
N ARG A 293 12.41 -8.25 10.14
CA ARG A 293 13.56 -9.16 9.96
C ARG A 293 14.21 -9.06 8.61
N SER A 294 13.43 -8.82 7.57
CA SER A 294 13.90 -8.63 6.22
C SER A 294 12.80 -7.98 5.39
N ILE A 295 13.23 -7.30 4.33
CA ILE A 295 12.35 -6.78 3.30
C ILE A 295 12.94 -7.28 1.99
N THR A 296 12.23 -8.19 1.32
CA THR A 296 12.72 -8.84 0.11
C THR A 296 11.73 -8.64 -1.03
N PRO A 297 12.15 -8.22 -2.23
CA PRO A 297 11.26 -8.15 -3.37
C PRO A 297 10.66 -9.53 -3.66
N ILE A 298 9.37 -9.56 -3.99
CA ILE A 298 8.67 -10.77 -4.42
C ILE A 298 8.77 -10.82 -5.94
N PRO A 299 9.22 -11.95 -6.52
CA PRO A 299 9.24 -12.11 -7.97
C PRO A 299 7.85 -11.92 -8.59
N GLY A 300 7.81 -11.35 -9.79
CA GLY A 300 6.58 -11.09 -10.53
C GLY A 300 5.82 -9.84 -10.03
N LEU A 301 4.77 -9.48 -10.75
CA LEU A 301 3.84 -8.42 -10.35
C LEU A 301 2.54 -9.00 -9.82
N HIS A 302 1.91 -8.26 -8.91
CA HIS A 302 0.76 -8.73 -8.16
C HIS A 302 -0.35 -7.68 -8.13
N ASP A 303 -1.59 -8.13 -8.04
CA ASP A 303 -2.74 -7.27 -7.73
C ASP A 303 -2.60 -6.73 -6.29
N THR A 304 -2.90 -5.46 -6.08
CA THR A 304 -2.90 -4.84 -4.76
C THR A 304 -4.31 -4.51 -4.31
N PHE A 305 -4.57 -4.73 -3.03
CA PHE A 305 -5.86 -4.50 -2.41
C PHE A 305 -5.68 -3.67 -1.14
N CYS A 306 -6.64 -2.80 -0.85
CA CYS A 306 -6.65 -2.02 0.38
C CYS A 306 -8.09 -1.73 0.78
N PHE A 307 -8.26 -1.06 1.91
CA PHE A 307 -9.50 -0.46 2.35
C PHE A 307 -9.21 0.89 2.99
N GLU A 308 -10.22 1.75 3.02
CA GLU A 308 -10.19 2.96 3.82
C GLU A 308 -10.92 2.69 5.14
N GLU A 309 -10.24 2.93 6.27
CA GLU A 309 -10.84 2.86 7.60
C GLU A 309 -11.13 4.30 8.08
N PRO A 310 -12.37 4.62 8.49
CA PRO A 310 -12.80 6.01 8.62
C PRO A 310 -12.40 6.69 9.93
N GLU A 311 -11.97 5.96 10.95
CA GLU A 311 -11.81 6.52 12.30
C GLU A 311 -10.35 6.77 12.70
N PHE A 312 -9.51 5.77 12.54
CA PHE A 312 -8.09 5.77 12.88
C PHE A 312 -7.21 5.70 11.64
N HIS A 313 -7.79 5.49 10.46
CA HIS A 313 -7.08 5.32 9.20
C HIS A 313 -6.01 4.24 9.31
N LYS A 314 -6.26 3.23 10.16
CA LYS A 314 -5.37 2.11 10.40
C LYS A 314 -6.11 0.80 10.26
N GLY A 315 -5.38 -0.25 9.92
CA GLY A 315 -5.94 -1.60 9.85
C GLY A 315 -4.90 -2.65 10.20
N VAL A 316 -5.33 -3.72 10.85
CA VAL A 316 -4.48 -4.89 11.07
C VAL A 316 -4.49 -5.77 9.82
N PHE A 317 -3.34 -5.85 9.15
CA PHE A 317 -3.09 -6.76 8.04
C PHE A 317 -2.15 -7.86 8.50
N GLY A 318 -2.60 -9.10 8.41
CA GLY A 318 -1.75 -10.27 8.64
C GLY A 318 -1.02 -10.35 9.98
N GLY A 319 -1.47 -9.58 10.99
CA GLY A 319 -0.84 -9.49 12.31
C GLY A 319 -0.16 -8.16 12.65
N THR A 320 -0.16 -7.20 11.72
CA THR A 320 0.54 -5.91 11.82
C THR A 320 -0.40 -4.73 11.58
N LEU A 321 -0.28 -3.66 12.38
CA LEU A 321 -1.08 -2.43 12.24
C LEU A 321 -0.41 -1.44 11.26
N THR A 322 -1.14 -0.97 10.25
CA THR A 322 -0.62 -0.11 9.16
C THR A 322 -1.56 1.10 8.90
N GLY A 323 -1.18 2.14 8.14
CA GLY A 323 -1.90 3.44 8.05
C GLY A 323 -2.24 3.96 6.63
N GLN A 324 -3.21 4.90 6.51
CA GLN A 324 -3.70 5.56 5.26
C GLN A 324 -3.38 7.09 5.18
N CYS A 325 -3.47 7.71 3.99
CA CYS A 325 -3.03 9.10 3.68
C CYS A 325 -4.16 10.17 3.80
N ASN A 326 -3.81 11.47 3.92
CA ASN A 326 -4.71 12.58 4.30
C ASN A 326 -4.75 13.81 3.34
N LEU A 327 -4.65 13.61 2.02
CA LEU A 327 -4.63 14.69 1.01
C LEU A 327 -5.70 14.49 -0.07
N SER A 328 -6.37 15.57 -0.49
CA SER A 328 -7.26 15.59 -1.68
C SER A 328 -6.66 16.47 -2.79
N GLU A 329 -7.05 16.24 -4.05
CA GLU A 329 -6.52 17.00 -5.20
C GLU A 329 -7.61 17.28 -6.25
N ILE A 330 -7.77 18.54 -6.64
CA ILE A 330 -8.69 18.99 -7.69
C ILE A 330 -7.94 19.07 -9.02
N HIS A 331 -8.46 18.45 -10.08
CA HIS A 331 -7.90 18.50 -11.42
C HIS A 331 -8.47 19.69 -12.20
N LEU A 332 -7.79 20.83 -12.14
CA LEU A 332 -8.26 22.10 -12.71
C LEU A 332 -8.44 22.05 -14.23
N ASN A 333 -7.72 21.17 -14.92
CA ASN A 333 -7.83 21.05 -16.36
C ASN A 333 -9.19 20.46 -16.83
N GLN A 334 -9.96 19.88 -15.91
CA GLN A 334 -11.27 19.27 -16.15
C GLN A 334 -12.46 20.17 -15.80
N ILE A 335 -12.22 21.37 -15.28
CA ILE A 335 -13.27 22.32 -14.89
C ILE A 335 -13.23 23.57 -15.78
N ASP A 336 -14.38 24.18 -16.04
CA ASP A 336 -14.46 25.39 -16.85
C ASP A 336 -14.04 26.62 -16.03
N PRO A 337 -13.06 27.42 -16.50
CA PRO A 337 -12.64 28.64 -15.81
C PRO A 337 -13.73 29.69 -15.65
N HIS A 338 -14.75 29.69 -16.50
CA HIS A 338 -15.86 30.64 -16.43
C HIS A 338 -17.08 30.10 -15.66
N ASN A 339 -17.09 28.79 -15.34
CA ASN A 339 -18.13 28.18 -14.52
C ASN A 339 -17.79 28.26 -13.03
N LEU A 340 -18.20 29.35 -12.39
CA LEU A 340 -17.91 29.60 -10.98
C LEU A 340 -18.55 28.56 -10.04
N LYS A 341 -19.71 28.03 -10.42
CA LYS A 341 -20.44 27.04 -9.62
C LYS A 341 -19.73 25.69 -9.62
N GLU A 342 -19.28 25.22 -10.79
CA GLU A 342 -18.51 23.98 -10.89
C GLU A 342 -17.21 24.05 -10.08
N GLN A 343 -16.51 25.18 -10.14
CA GLN A 343 -15.32 25.42 -9.30
C GLN A 343 -15.67 25.35 -7.81
N GLU A 344 -16.76 26.00 -7.39
CA GLU A 344 -17.23 25.95 -6.00
C GLU A 344 -17.55 24.52 -5.56
N GLU A 345 -18.28 23.76 -6.36
CA GLU A 345 -18.66 22.37 -6.07
C GLU A 345 -17.41 21.47 -5.97
N ALA A 346 -16.45 21.60 -6.90
CA ALA A 346 -15.23 20.80 -6.92
C ALA A 346 -14.35 21.06 -5.69
N PHE A 347 -14.10 22.32 -5.35
CA PHE A 347 -13.30 22.68 -4.18
C PHE A 347 -14.02 22.37 -2.87
N THR A 348 -15.35 22.50 -2.82
CA THR A 348 -16.16 22.08 -1.68
C THR A 348 -16.10 20.57 -1.46
N ALA A 349 -16.19 19.77 -2.53
CA ALA A 349 -16.06 18.32 -2.44
C ALA A 349 -14.69 17.90 -1.92
N GLY A 350 -13.61 18.49 -2.44
CA GLY A 350 -12.25 18.27 -1.93
C GLY A 350 -12.10 18.68 -0.46
N ALA A 351 -12.68 19.82 -0.07
CA ALA A 351 -12.68 20.31 1.30
C ALA A 351 -13.41 19.35 2.27
N ILE A 352 -14.60 18.88 1.92
CA ILE A 352 -15.36 17.91 2.73
C ILE A 352 -14.57 16.61 2.87
N SER A 353 -13.95 16.13 1.78
CA SER A 353 -13.14 14.90 1.79
C SER A 353 -11.99 14.95 2.81
N VAL A 354 -11.37 16.10 3.03
CA VAL A 354 -10.30 16.23 4.04
C VAL A 354 -10.85 16.63 5.41
N ALA A 355 -11.96 17.35 5.48
CA ALA A 355 -12.58 17.76 6.73
C ALA A 355 -13.07 16.57 7.56
N THR A 356 -13.57 15.51 6.92
CA THR A 356 -13.95 14.27 7.61
C THR A 356 -12.77 13.65 8.37
N LEU A 357 -11.54 13.78 7.85
CA LEU A 357 -10.30 13.31 8.47
C LEU A 357 -9.95 14.05 9.78
N LEU A 358 -10.62 15.16 10.08
CA LEU A 358 -10.44 15.91 11.33
C LEU A 358 -10.99 15.18 12.55
N ASN A 359 -11.94 14.26 12.34
CA ASN A 359 -12.48 13.42 13.41
C ASN A 359 -11.46 12.40 13.94
N HIS A 360 -10.39 12.14 13.17
CA HIS A 360 -9.32 11.26 13.60
C HIS A 360 -8.64 11.78 14.87
N LYS A 361 -8.61 10.92 15.90
CA LYS A 361 -7.82 11.12 17.12
C LYS A 361 -6.53 10.35 17.01
N PHE A 362 -5.42 11.08 16.95
CA PHE A 362 -4.10 10.47 16.92
C PHE A 362 -3.84 9.72 18.23
N VAL A 363 -3.34 8.49 18.10
CA VAL A 363 -2.94 7.66 19.25
C VAL A 363 -1.64 8.20 19.88
N GLU A 364 -0.76 8.79 19.05
CA GLU A 364 0.50 9.38 19.47
C GLU A 364 0.26 10.76 20.11
N PRO A 365 0.57 10.96 21.40
CA PRO A 365 0.24 12.19 22.11
C PRO A 365 0.82 13.44 21.46
N ARG A 366 2.04 13.42 20.90
CA ARG A 366 2.58 14.64 20.24
C ARG A 366 1.80 15.02 18.98
N TYR A 367 1.26 14.05 18.24
CA TYR A 367 0.44 14.31 17.06
C TYR A 367 -0.97 14.70 17.45
N GLN A 368 -1.52 14.11 18.52
CA GLN A 368 -2.81 14.52 19.06
C GLN A 368 -2.73 15.95 19.62
N ILE A 369 -1.67 16.27 20.37
CA ILE A 369 -1.35 17.63 20.79
C ILE A 369 -1.18 18.52 19.56
N SER A 370 -0.44 18.09 18.54
CA SER A 370 -0.31 18.87 17.30
C SER A 370 -1.66 19.11 16.62
N ARG A 371 -2.55 18.11 16.57
CA ARG A 371 -3.92 18.18 16.01
C ARG A 371 -4.83 19.08 16.85
N GLU A 372 -4.68 19.04 18.17
CA GLU A 372 -5.39 19.91 19.11
C GLU A 372 -4.88 21.36 19.04
N LEU A 373 -3.58 21.55 18.75
CA LEU A 373 -2.98 22.87 18.52
C LEU A 373 -3.40 23.44 17.16
N ASP A 374 -3.31 22.64 16.11
CA ASP A 374 -3.71 22.99 14.75
C ASP A 374 -4.13 21.72 13.97
N PRO A 375 -5.41 21.54 13.66
CA PRO A 375 -5.92 20.33 13.03
C PRO A 375 -5.66 20.29 11.52
N ILE A 376 -4.38 20.27 11.12
CA ILE A 376 -3.94 20.44 9.72
C ILE A 376 -4.58 19.41 8.76
N VAL A 377 -5.09 19.93 7.64
CA VAL A 377 -5.53 19.19 6.44
C VAL A 377 -5.00 19.89 5.18
N GLY A 378 -5.11 19.26 4.02
CA GLY A 378 -4.60 19.82 2.77
C GLY A 378 -5.45 19.48 1.56
N VAL A 379 -6.13 20.50 1.02
CA VAL A 379 -6.74 20.46 -0.31
C VAL A 379 -5.72 20.99 -1.32
N SER A 380 -5.30 20.13 -2.26
CA SER A 380 -4.41 20.44 -3.37
C SER A 380 -5.17 20.64 -4.68
N PHE A 381 -4.47 21.14 -5.69
CA PHE A 381 -4.92 21.12 -7.08
C PHE A 381 -3.78 20.74 -8.01
N THR A 382 -4.12 20.37 -9.24
CA THR A 382 -3.19 20.20 -10.36
C THR A 382 -3.76 20.82 -11.64
N GLY A 383 -2.90 21.20 -12.58
CA GLY A 383 -3.30 21.78 -13.87
C GLY A 383 -3.53 23.29 -13.83
N LEU A 384 -2.95 24.01 -12.86
CA LEU A 384 -3.19 25.45 -12.71
C LEU A 384 -2.72 26.26 -13.92
N PHE A 385 -1.54 25.92 -14.45
CA PHE A 385 -0.99 26.62 -15.61
C PHE A 385 -1.94 26.50 -16.81
N ASP A 386 -2.39 25.27 -17.09
CA ASP A 386 -3.34 25.01 -18.17
C ASP A 386 -4.66 25.75 -17.98
N PHE A 387 -5.15 25.78 -16.73
CA PHE A 387 -6.38 26.47 -16.36
C PHE A 387 -6.28 27.98 -16.63
N PHE A 388 -5.16 28.63 -16.29
CA PHE A 388 -4.98 30.05 -16.54
C PHE A 388 -4.73 30.40 -18.00
N VAL A 389 -4.05 29.56 -18.77
CA VAL A 389 -4.00 29.74 -20.23
C VAL A 389 -5.41 29.72 -20.84
N LYS A 390 -6.27 28.79 -20.40
CA LYS A 390 -7.68 28.75 -20.84
C LYS A 390 -8.48 29.97 -20.36
N ALA A 391 -8.30 30.39 -19.11
CA ALA A 391 -9.07 31.47 -18.49
C ALA A 391 -8.71 32.87 -19.04
N PHE A 392 -7.44 33.07 -19.39
CA PHE A 392 -6.88 34.38 -19.71
C PHE A 392 -6.42 34.50 -21.17
N GLY A 393 -6.34 33.39 -21.89
CA GLY A 393 -6.01 33.36 -23.31
C GLY A 393 -4.52 33.54 -23.58
N ILE A 394 -4.22 33.76 -24.86
CA ILE A 394 -2.83 33.78 -25.36
C ILE A 394 -2.02 34.98 -24.83
N ASP A 395 -2.66 36.11 -24.54
CA ASP A 395 -2.00 37.30 -24.03
C ASP A 395 -1.34 37.05 -22.66
N TRP A 396 -1.99 36.26 -21.80
CA TRP A 396 -1.42 35.85 -20.53
C TRP A 396 -0.19 34.97 -20.73
N LEU A 397 -0.20 34.10 -21.74
CA LEU A 397 0.91 33.22 -22.06
C LEU A 397 2.10 34.00 -22.66
N HIS A 398 1.85 35.01 -23.49
CA HIS A 398 2.90 35.93 -23.98
C HIS A 398 3.52 36.73 -22.82
N TRP A 399 2.69 37.32 -21.97
CA TRP A 399 3.15 38.02 -20.77
C TRP A 399 3.95 37.08 -19.83
N TRP A 400 3.55 35.81 -19.73
CA TRP A 400 4.32 34.79 -19.00
C TRP A 400 5.72 34.61 -19.58
N ALA A 401 5.80 34.48 -20.91
CA ALA A 401 7.05 34.28 -21.65
C ALA A 401 8.02 35.45 -21.53
N GLU A 402 7.51 36.68 -21.38
CA GLU A 402 8.29 37.90 -21.13
C GLU A 402 8.86 37.98 -19.70
N GLY A 403 8.62 36.98 -18.86
CA GLY A 403 9.12 36.95 -17.49
C GLY A 403 8.15 37.55 -16.47
N ARG A 404 6.87 37.72 -16.82
CA ARG A 404 5.80 38.31 -15.98
C ARG A 404 6.12 39.73 -15.48
N PRO A 405 6.47 40.67 -16.38
CA PRO A 405 6.76 42.04 -16.00
C PRO A 405 5.56 42.71 -15.32
N GLU A 406 5.84 43.65 -14.42
CA GLU A 406 4.82 44.45 -13.72
C GLU A 406 4.37 45.64 -14.57
N SER A 407 4.01 45.39 -15.84
CA SER A 407 3.31 46.37 -16.68
C SER A 407 1.87 46.57 -16.18
N PRO A 408 1.15 47.63 -16.61
CA PRO A 408 -0.27 47.79 -16.28
C PRO A 408 -1.12 46.54 -16.59
N GLU A 409 -0.86 45.90 -17.72
CA GLU A 409 -1.53 44.65 -18.13
C GLU A 409 -1.09 43.46 -17.27
N GLY A 410 0.21 43.36 -16.97
CA GLY A 410 0.75 42.31 -16.11
C GLY A 410 0.21 42.36 -14.68
N LEU A 411 0.03 43.56 -14.14
CA LEU A 411 -0.60 43.76 -12.84
C LEU A 411 -2.07 43.31 -12.84
N GLU A 412 -2.80 43.54 -13.93
CA GLU A 412 -4.16 43.03 -14.09
C GLU A 412 -4.21 41.50 -14.16
N PHE A 413 -3.28 40.86 -14.87
CA PHE A 413 -3.16 39.40 -14.85
C PHE A 413 -2.87 38.86 -13.46
N LYS A 414 -1.89 39.41 -12.74
CA LYS A 414 -1.61 39.02 -11.33
C LYS A 414 -2.84 39.18 -10.44
N ARG A 415 -3.59 40.29 -10.61
CA ARG A 415 -4.83 40.55 -9.87
C ARG A 415 -5.87 39.46 -10.14
N ARG A 416 -6.07 39.07 -11.40
CA ARG A 416 -7.01 38.00 -11.77
C ARG A 416 -6.57 36.62 -11.28
N GLU A 417 -5.28 36.29 -11.38
CA GLU A 417 -4.72 35.06 -10.78
C GLU A 417 -5.03 34.99 -9.28
N GLN A 418 -4.78 36.10 -8.57
CA GLN A 418 -5.08 36.24 -7.16
C GLN A 418 -6.57 36.04 -6.86
N GLU A 419 -7.48 36.57 -7.68
CA GLU A 419 -8.92 36.41 -7.50
C GLU A 419 -9.34 34.94 -7.51
N TYR A 420 -8.87 34.14 -8.48
CA TYR A 420 -9.16 32.70 -8.53
C TYR A 420 -8.61 31.97 -7.30
N LEU A 421 -7.31 32.15 -7.03
CA LEU A 421 -6.60 31.48 -5.94
C LEU A 421 -7.22 31.81 -4.58
N THR A 422 -7.53 33.08 -4.35
CA THR A 422 -8.17 33.54 -3.11
C THR A 422 -9.58 32.97 -3.00
N ARG A 423 -10.39 33.03 -4.07
CA ARG A 423 -11.76 32.49 -4.05
C ARG A 423 -11.77 31.00 -3.71
N TRP A 424 -10.92 30.19 -4.34
CA TRP A 424 -10.84 28.76 -4.04
C TRP A 424 -10.38 28.48 -2.61
N ARG A 425 -9.40 29.24 -2.11
CA ARG A 425 -8.99 29.17 -0.70
C ARG A 425 -10.14 29.48 0.23
N GLU A 426 -10.92 30.53 -0.06
CA GLU A 426 -12.07 30.91 0.77
C GLU A 426 -13.20 29.87 0.72
N ILE A 427 -13.45 29.23 -0.43
CA ILE A 427 -14.39 28.10 -0.55
C ILE A 427 -13.94 26.94 0.34
N VAL A 428 -12.66 26.53 0.25
CA VAL A 428 -12.11 25.46 1.09
C VAL A 428 -12.19 25.85 2.56
N ARG A 429 -11.79 27.07 2.92
CA ARG A 429 -11.86 27.57 4.30
C ARG A 429 -13.29 27.48 4.83
N GLN A 430 -14.26 27.98 4.07
CA GLN A 430 -15.66 28.01 4.47
C GLN A 430 -16.20 26.58 4.65
N ALA A 431 -15.99 25.71 3.67
CA ALA A 431 -16.46 24.32 3.75
C ALA A 431 -15.84 23.53 4.91
N VAL A 432 -14.52 23.67 5.12
CA VAL A 432 -13.83 23.01 6.24
C VAL A 432 -14.29 23.58 7.58
N TRP A 433 -14.39 24.91 7.72
CA TRP A 433 -14.79 25.54 8.98
C TRP A 433 -16.26 25.29 9.31
N ASP A 434 -17.16 25.31 8.32
CA ASP A 434 -18.56 24.96 8.52
C ASP A 434 -18.71 23.51 8.97
N TYR A 435 -17.92 22.59 8.39
CA TYR A 435 -17.86 21.22 8.87
C TYR A 435 -17.37 21.17 10.32
N CYS A 436 -16.25 21.83 10.64
CA CYS A 436 -15.74 21.88 12.01
C CYS A 436 -16.78 22.40 13.01
N ASP A 437 -17.46 23.50 12.70
CA ASP A 437 -18.46 24.12 13.56
C ASP A 437 -19.65 23.20 13.82
N ARG A 438 -20.18 22.57 12.77
CA ARG A 438 -21.32 21.64 12.87
C ARG A 438 -20.98 20.40 13.70
N HIS A 439 -19.71 19.99 13.69
CA HIS A 439 -19.24 18.78 14.37
C HIS A 439 -18.51 19.07 15.70
N GLY A 440 -18.45 20.34 16.14
CA GLY A 440 -17.77 20.72 17.39
C GLY A 440 -16.26 20.48 17.37
N LEU A 441 -15.64 20.50 16.19
CA LEU A 441 -14.20 20.33 16.00
C LEU A 441 -13.50 21.70 15.97
N LYS A 442 -12.22 21.71 16.36
CA LYS A 442 -11.40 22.91 16.21
C LYS A 442 -11.20 23.23 14.72
N ARG A 443 -11.31 24.51 14.36
CA ARG A 443 -11.03 24.98 13.00
C ARG A 443 -9.52 24.93 12.71
N PRO A 444 -9.08 24.39 11.57
CA PRO A 444 -7.68 24.41 11.18
C PRO A 444 -7.21 25.80 10.78
N ASN A 445 -5.96 26.13 11.12
CA ASN A 445 -5.24 27.26 10.56
C ASN A 445 -4.71 26.95 9.16
N ARG A 446 -4.44 25.66 8.86
CA ARG A 446 -3.90 25.19 7.58
C ARG A 446 -4.82 24.14 6.95
N TYR A 447 -5.28 24.41 5.73
CA TYR A 447 -6.28 23.60 5.02
C TYR A 447 -6.04 23.51 3.50
N THR A 448 -5.11 24.28 2.95
CA THR A 448 -4.75 24.32 1.53
C THR A 448 -3.25 24.15 1.33
N THR A 449 -2.86 23.34 0.34
CA THR A 449 -1.47 23.03 0.00
C THR A 449 -1.36 22.82 -1.50
N VAL A 450 -0.14 22.75 -2.07
CA VAL A 450 0.03 22.28 -3.46
C VAL A 450 1.13 21.23 -3.51
N GLN A 451 0.78 20.06 -4.03
CA GLN A 451 1.71 18.97 -4.34
C GLN A 451 1.95 18.91 -5.87
N PRO A 452 3.20 18.83 -6.35
CA PRO A 452 3.47 18.55 -7.75
C PRO A 452 3.18 17.06 -8.01
N SER A 453 1.95 16.78 -8.40
CA SER A 453 1.45 15.42 -8.56
C SER A 453 1.85 14.84 -9.92
N GLY A 454 3.10 14.35 -10.01
CA GLY A 454 3.67 13.83 -11.27
C GLY A 454 2.92 12.63 -11.87
N THR A 455 2.20 11.85 -11.05
CA THR A 455 1.43 10.68 -11.51
C THR A 455 -0.06 10.97 -11.63
N LYS A 456 -0.70 11.65 -10.66
CA LYS A 456 -2.16 11.86 -10.73
C LYS A 456 -2.51 12.85 -11.84
N SER A 457 -1.70 13.89 -12.07
CA SER A 457 -1.90 14.83 -13.18
C SER A 457 -1.99 14.14 -14.55
N LEU A 458 -1.30 13.01 -14.72
CA LEU A 458 -1.29 12.25 -15.98
C LEU A 458 -2.63 11.59 -16.30
N LEU A 459 -3.44 11.29 -15.29
CA LEU A 459 -4.75 10.66 -15.47
C LEU A 459 -5.69 11.53 -16.31
N THR A 460 -5.54 12.85 -16.23
CA THR A 460 -6.34 13.81 -17.01
C THR A 460 -5.50 14.62 -18.00
N GLY A 461 -4.20 14.32 -18.16
CA GLY A 461 -3.29 15.09 -19.01
C GLY A 461 -3.04 16.52 -18.52
N ALA A 462 -3.14 16.77 -17.22
CA ALA A 462 -2.92 18.09 -16.62
C ALA A 462 -1.43 18.41 -16.44
N SER A 463 -1.09 19.70 -16.40
CA SER A 463 0.19 20.16 -15.88
C SER A 463 0.31 19.82 -14.37
N PRO A 464 1.50 19.44 -13.87
CA PRO A 464 1.64 18.93 -12.50
C PRO A 464 1.62 20.06 -11.47
N GLY A 465 0.64 20.04 -10.56
CA GLY A 465 0.45 21.09 -9.57
C GLY A 465 0.23 22.45 -10.23
N TRP A 466 1.15 23.38 -9.96
CA TRP A 466 1.19 24.71 -10.57
C TRP A 466 2.15 24.83 -11.77
N HIS A 467 2.99 23.82 -12.00
CA HIS A 467 4.08 23.92 -12.97
C HIS A 467 3.56 24.12 -14.41
N PRO A 468 4.27 24.90 -15.24
CA PRO A 468 4.06 24.88 -16.67
C PRO A 468 4.39 23.49 -17.24
N PRO A 469 3.75 23.09 -18.36
CA PRO A 469 4.16 21.89 -19.09
C PRO A 469 5.58 22.07 -19.66
N LYS A 470 6.22 20.98 -20.10
CA LYS A 470 7.59 21.05 -20.67
C LYS A 470 7.63 21.62 -22.09
N ALA A 471 6.55 21.42 -22.86
CA ALA A 471 6.35 21.97 -24.19
C ALA A 471 4.85 21.97 -24.52
N THR A 472 4.46 22.75 -25.52
CA THR A 472 3.08 22.80 -26.05
C THR A 472 2.70 21.45 -26.67
N ARG A 473 3.61 20.87 -27.45
CA ARG A 473 3.51 19.53 -28.03
C ARG A 473 4.83 18.81 -27.86
N PHE A 474 4.76 17.53 -27.50
CA PHE A 474 5.94 16.73 -27.24
C PHE A 474 5.66 15.25 -27.50
N ILE A 475 6.72 14.51 -27.82
CA ILE A 475 6.72 13.06 -27.66
C ILE A 475 6.93 12.79 -26.18
N ARG A 476 5.98 12.08 -25.57
CA ARG A 476 6.15 11.51 -24.24
C ARG A 476 6.63 10.08 -24.38
N ARG A 477 7.76 9.77 -23.74
CA ARG A 477 8.32 8.42 -23.69
C ARG A 477 7.97 7.76 -22.38
N ILE A 478 7.36 6.59 -22.46
CA ILE A 478 7.09 5.73 -21.30
C ILE A 478 7.87 4.44 -21.51
N THR A 479 8.71 4.11 -20.54
CA THR A 479 9.51 2.89 -20.57
C THR A 479 8.63 1.69 -20.22
N PHE A 480 8.78 0.62 -20.98
CA PHE A 480 8.21 -0.68 -20.74
C PHE A 480 9.30 -1.73 -20.96
N ARG A 481 9.14 -2.91 -20.36
CA ARG A 481 9.98 -4.05 -20.74
C ARG A 481 9.72 -4.39 -22.20
N LYS A 482 10.74 -4.90 -22.92
CA LYS A 482 10.53 -5.43 -24.27
C LYS A 482 9.45 -6.51 -24.25
N ASN A 483 8.48 -6.41 -25.18
CA ASN A 483 7.31 -7.30 -25.29
C ASN A 483 6.31 -7.26 -24.12
N ASP A 484 6.31 -6.21 -23.30
CA ASP A 484 5.24 -5.95 -22.33
C ASP A 484 3.88 -5.86 -23.09
N PRO A 485 2.87 -6.71 -22.80
CA PRO A 485 1.49 -6.56 -23.26
C PRO A 485 0.97 -5.12 -23.41
N VAL A 486 1.26 -4.18 -22.49
CA VAL A 486 0.83 -2.78 -22.67
C VAL A 486 1.59 -2.12 -23.83
N ALA A 487 2.90 -2.36 -23.94
CA ALA A 487 3.69 -1.86 -25.07
C ALA A 487 3.30 -2.50 -26.41
N LEU A 488 2.99 -3.80 -26.43
CA LEU A 488 2.46 -4.51 -27.59
C LEU A 488 1.10 -3.95 -28.02
N ALA A 489 0.21 -3.71 -27.05
CA ALA A 489 -1.06 -3.05 -27.28
C ALA A 489 -0.86 -1.63 -27.85
N CYS A 490 0.15 -0.89 -27.36
CA CYS A 490 0.51 0.42 -27.90
C CYS A 490 0.95 0.33 -29.36
N ILE A 491 1.75 -0.67 -29.74
CA ILE A 491 2.15 -0.91 -31.14
C ILE A 491 0.92 -1.19 -32.01
N ASP A 492 0.01 -2.05 -31.55
CA ASP A 492 -1.24 -2.36 -32.27
C ASP A 492 -2.20 -1.17 -32.36
N TYR A 493 -2.14 -0.29 -31.36
CA TYR A 493 -2.86 0.98 -31.38
C TYR A 493 -2.17 2.05 -32.26
N GLY A 494 -0.99 1.75 -32.79
CA GLY A 494 -0.26 2.54 -33.79
C GLY A 494 0.91 3.36 -33.25
N TYR A 495 1.19 3.31 -31.94
CA TYR A 495 2.32 4.04 -31.33
C TYR A 495 3.67 3.45 -31.75
N ASN A 496 4.67 4.31 -31.82
CA ASN A 496 6.04 3.89 -32.12
C ASN A 496 6.74 3.37 -30.87
N VAL A 497 7.70 2.47 -31.06
CA VAL A 497 8.60 2.01 -30.00
C VAL A 497 10.05 2.17 -30.43
N ILE A 498 10.92 2.59 -29.51
CA ILE A 498 12.37 2.65 -29.72
C ILE A 498 13.09 1.97 -28.55
N PRO A 499 14.35 1.50 -28.71
CA PRO A 499 15.12 0.96 -27.59
C PRO A 499 15.29 1.97 -26.44
N SER A 500 15.48 1.49 -25.21
CA SER A 500 15.76 2.34 -24.05
C SER A 500 17.12 3.03 -24.13
N GLN A 501 17.32 4.07 -23.32
CA GLN A 501 18.61 4.75 -23.17
C GLN A 501 19.69 3.85 -22.52
N SER A 502 19.27 2.78 -21.83
CA SER A 502 20.12 1.74 -21.26
C SER A 502 20.60 0.71 -22.30
N ASP A 503 19.88 0.58 -23.42
CA ASP A 503 20.15 -0.41 -24.47
C ASP A 503 21.24 0.08 -25.43
N LYS A 504 22.47 -0.38 -25.20
CA LYS A 504 23.68 -0.03 -25.95
C LYS A 504 24.40 -1.25 -26.52
N ASP A 505 25.12 -1.07 -27.62
CA ASP A 505 26.04 -2.07 -28.15
C ASP A 505 27.31 -2.19 -27.28
N GLU A 506 28.18 -3.14 -27.63
CA GLU A 506 29.46 -3.39 -26.95
C GLU A 506 30.43 -2.19 -26.95
N ASN A 507 30.23 -1.23 -27.85
CA ASN A 507 31.02 -0.01 -27.96
C ASN A 507 30.35 1.20 -27.26
N GLY A 508 29.18 1.00 -26.63
CA GLY A 508 28.43 2.04 -25.93
C GLY A 508 27.52 2.88 -26.83
N HIS A 509 27.33 2.54 -28.10
CA HIS A 509 26.37 3.23 -28.97
C HIS A 509 24.95 2.76 -28.70
N LEU A 510 23.97 3.66 -28.78
CA LEU A 510 22.56 3.30 -28.62
C LEU A 510 22.10 2.33 -29.70
N LEU A 511 21.37 1.29 -29.30
CA LEU A 511 20.68 0.42 -30.26
C LEU A 511 19.62 1.21 -31.01
N ASN A 512 19.47 1.01 -32.33
CA ASN A 512 18.43 1.67 -33.14
C ASN A 512 17.23 0.77 -33.47
N ASP A 513 17.41 -0.55 -33.44
CA ASP A 513 16.35 -1.53 -33.72
C ASP A 513 15.68 -1.99 -32.42
N PRO A 514 14.40 -1.62 -32.14
CA PRO A 514 13.66 -2.07 -30.97
C PRO A 514 13.48 -3.60 -30.93
N PHE A 515 13.53 -4.27 -32.09
CA PHE A 515 13.34 -5.72 -32.15
C PHE A 515 14.65 -6.51 -32.01
N SER A 516 15.80 -5.82 -31.97
CA SER A 516 17.12 -6.42 -31.74
C SER A 516 17.12 -7.31 -30.49
N PRO A 517 17.77 -8.49 -30.53
CA PRO A 517 17.87 -9.38 -29.36
C PRO A 517 18.62 -8.75 -28.17
N LEU A 518 19.40 -7.70 -28.41
CA LEU A 518 20.12 -6.96 -27.35
C LEU A 518 19.24 -5.91 -26.65
N CYS A 519 18.08 -5.56 -27.21
CA CYS A 519 17.16 -4.60 -26.60
C CYS A 519 16.40 -5.26 -25.45
N THR A 520 16.44 -4.64 -24.28
CA THR A 520 15.80 -5.14 -23.06
C THR A 520 14.51 -4.38 -22.72
N GLU A 521 14.41 -3.14 -23.18
CA GLU A 521 13.34 -2.20 -22.83
C GLU A 521 12.89 -1.40 -24.06
N TRP A 522 11.59 -1.13 -24.13
CA TRP A 522 10.99 -0.26 -25.14
C TRP A 522 10.54 1.05 -24.53
N LEU A 523 10.89 2.15 -25.19
CA LEU A 523 10.24 3.44 -24.97
C LEU A 523 9.08 3.54 -25.95
N VAL A 524 7.85 3.52 -25.43
CA VAL A 524 6.66 3.84 -26.23
C VAL A 524 6.60 5.36 -26.41
N GLU A 525 6.52 5.80 -27.66
CA GLU A 525 6.47 7.20 -28.04
C GLU A 525 5.01 7.64 -28.28
N ILE A 526 4.49 8.45 -27.37
CA ILE A 526 3.12 8.96 -27.42
C ILE A 526 3.18 10.45 -27.79
N PRO A 527 2.66 10.86 -28.96
CA PRO A 527 2.51 12.27 -29.27
C PRO A 527 1.44 12.88 -28.35
N VAL A 528 1.83 13.88 -27.57
CA VAL A 528 0.95 14.58 -26.61
C VAL A 528 0.92 16.06 -26.95
N ALA A 529 -0.29 16.63 -26.88
CA ALA A 529 -0.52 18.06 -26.91
C ALA A 529 -1.18 18.49 -25.60
N VAL A 530 -0.77 19.64 -25.07
CA VAL A 530 -1.45 20.24 -23.92
C VAL A 530 -2.85 20.70 -24.33
N VAL A 531 -3.78 20.77 -23.38
CA VAL A 531 -5.22 21.06 -23.64
C VAL A 531 -5.50 22.42 -24.28
N TRP A 532 -4.52 23.29 -24.34
CA TRP A 532 -4.58 24.64 -24.93
C TRP A 532 -3.64 24.80 -26.14
N ALA A 533 -3.02 23.71 -26.61
CA ALA A 533 -2.03 23.74 -27.69
C ALA A 533 -2.56 24.35 -29.01
N ASP A 534 -3.85 24.21 -29.27
CA ASP A 534 -4.50 24.70 -30.50
C ASP A 534 -5.01 26.15 -30.37
N LEU A 535 -4.77 26.83 -29.24
CA LEU A 535 -5.08 28.25 -29.13
C LEU A 535 -4.25 29.05 -30.15
N PRO A 536 -4.88 29.95 -30.95
CA PRO A 536 -4.15 30.77 -31.90
C PRO A 536 -3.00 31.53 -31.23
N GLY A 537 -1.78 31.33 -31.72
CA GLY A 537 -0.56 31.93 -31.18
C GLY A 537 0.19 31.09 -30.14
N ALA A 538 -0.39 30.01 -29.61
CA ALA A 538 0.26 29.19 -28.57
C ALA A 538 1.59 28.57 -29.01
N ASP A 539 1.70 28.17 -30.28
CA ASP A 539 2.94 27.63 -30.86
C ASP A 539 4.05 28.69 -31.04
N GLN A 540 3.72 29.98 -30.97
CA GLN A 540 4.71 31.06 -31.03
C GLN A 540 5.38 31.27 -29.68
N VAL A 541 4.83 30.72 -28.60
CA VAL A 541 5.39 30.82 -27.26
C VAL A 541 6.32 29.65 -26.96
N ASP A 542 7.60 29.95 -26.86
CA ASP A 542 8.64 28.99 -26.53
C ASP A 542 8.73 28.77 -25.01
N ILE A 543 8.01 27.74 -24.52
CA ILE A 543 8.00 27.35 -23.10
C ILE A 543 9.41 27.03 -22.57
N SER A 544 10.34 26.62 -23.44
CA SER A 544 11.73 26.35 -23.08
C SER A 544 12.46 27.61 -22.57
N LYS A 545 11.91 28.80 -22.83
CA LYS A 545 12.48 30.09 -22.43
C LYS A 545 11.86 30.69 -21.17
N PHE A 546 10.90 30.01 -20.53
CA PHE A 546 10.33 30.50 -19.28
C PHE A 546 11.40 30.65 -18.21
N SER A 547 11.60 31.88 -17.74
CA SER A 547 12.66 32.20 -16.80
C SER A 547 12.41 31.62 -15.42
N ALA A 548 13.48 31.38 -14.67
CA ALA A 548 13.40 30.96 -13.28
C ALA A 548 12.69 32.02 -12.41
N LEU A 549 12.82 33.29 -12.77
CA LEU A 549 12.10 34.39 -12.10
C LEU A 549 10.59 34.35 -12.32
N ALA A 550 10.13 33.99 -13.53
CA ALA A 550 8.69 33.82 -13.79
C ALA A 550 8.12 32.64 -13.00
N GLN A 551 8.85 31.51 -12.95
CA GLN A 551 8.49 30.35 -12.15
C GLN A 551 8.41 30.69 -10.65
N PHE A 552 9.41 31.43 -10.13
CA PHE A 552 9.42 31.94 -8.77
C PHE A 552 8.20 32.82 -8.49
N ASP A 553 7.94 33.82 -9.33
CA ASP A 553 6.81 34.75 -9.17
C ASP A 553 5.48 34.00 -9.15
N PHE A 554 5.30 32.98 -10.02
CA PHE A 554 4.08 32.17 -9.98
C PHE A 554 3.91 31.38 -8.70
N ALA A 555 4.97 30.68 -8.30
CA ALA A 555 4.96 29.84 -7.12
C ALA A 555 4.61 30.70 -5.91
N MET A 556 5.15 31.92 -5.86
CA MET A 556 4.82 32.89 -4.82
C MET A 556 3.40 33.44 -4.92
N GLN A 557 2.85 33.61 -6.13
CA GLN A 557 1.43 33.96 -6.31
C GLN A 557 0.52 32.89 -5.69
N VAL A 558 0.81 31.61 -5.96
CA VAL A 558 0.09 30.46 -5.38
C VAL A 558 0.29 30.41 -3.86
N GLN A 559 1.52 30.57 -3.39
CA GLN A 559 1.88 30.55 -1.98
C GLN A 559 1.18 31.65 -1.18
N LYS A 560 1.06 32.85 -1.73
CA LYS A 560 0.43 34.02 -1.08
C LYS A 560 -1.10 33.93 -1.08
N HIS A 561 -1.69 33.47 -2.17
CA HIS A 561 -3.13 33.65 -2.41
C HIS A 561 -3.98 32.39 -2.24
N TYR A 562 -3.42 31.19 -2.41
CA TYR A 562 -4.15 29.94 -2.19
C TYR A 562 -3.69 29.18 -0.96
N VAL A 563 -2.38 29.03 -0.78
CA VAL A 563 -1.81 28.09 0.17
C VAL A 563 -1.79 28.64 1.60
N THR A 564 -2.21 27.81 2.55
CA THR A 564 -2.05 28.05 3.99
C THR A 564 -0.97 27.17 4.61
N HIS A 565 -0.50 26.16 3.86
CA HIS A 565 0.66 25.33 4.17
C HIS A 565 1.87 25.70 3.30
N ASN A 566 2.28 24.83 2.36
CA ASN A 566 3.40 25.06 1.45
C ASN A 566 3.02 24.75 0.00
N THR A 567 3.63 25.51 -0.91
CA THR A 567 3.60 25.27 -2.36
C THR A 567 4.85 24.49 -2.71
N SER A 568 4.74 23.16 -2.81
CA SER A 568 5.86 22.37 -3.27
C SER A 568 6.20 22.76 -4.71
N SER A 569 7.45 23.10 -4.93
CA SER A 569 7.91 23.79 -6.12
C SER A 569 9.29 23.29 -6.54
N THR A 570 9.44 23.00 -7.82
CA THR A 570 10.73 22.81 -8.49
C THR A 570 10.96 23.94 -9.49
N TRP A 571 12.00 24.75 -9.30
CA TRP A 571 12.37 25.81 -10.22
C TRP A 571 13.55 25.38 -11.07
N GLU A 572 13.35 25.40 -12.38
CA GLU A 572 14.39 25.10 -13.36
C GLU A 572 15.10 26.39 -13.76
N LEU A 573 16.43 26.40 -13.72
CA LEU A 573 17.24 27.59 -13.95
C LEU A 573 18.48 27.35 -14.81
N ARG A 574 18.89 28.38 -15.54
CA ARG A 574 20.16 28.45 -16.27
C ARG A 574 21.26 29.11 -15.45
N SER A 575 22.51 28.93 -15.88
CA SER A 575 23.66 29.48 -15.15
C SER A 575 23.62 31.00 -15.01
N ASP A 576 23.12 31.70 -16.02
CA ASP A 576 22.99 33.17 -16.04
C ASP A 576 21.82 33.68 -15.18
N GLU A 577 20.87 32.81 -14.82
CA GLU A 577 19.70 33.16 -13.99
C GLU A 577 19.97 33.03 -12.49
N VAL A 578 21.05 32.35 -12.08
CA VAL A 578 21.39 32.02 -10.68
C VAL A 578 21.40 33.27 -9.80
N GLU A 579 22.15 34.30 -10.19
CA GLU A 579 22.32 35.53 -9.40
C GLU A 579 21.03 36.36 -9.30
N ALA A 580 20.23 36.38 -10.36
CA ALA A 580 18.97 37.10 -10.37
C ALA A 580 17.94 36.40 -9.46
N LEU A 581 17.80 35.08 -9.58
CA LEU A 581 16.92 34.28 -8.75
C LEU A 581 17.36 34.32 -7.27
N GLY A 582 18.66 34.17 -7.00
CA GLY A 582 19.21 34.23 -5.65
C GLY A 582 18.90 35.56 -4.94
N ARG A 583 19.07 36.69 -5.65
CA ARG A 583 18.68 38.01 -5.13
C ARG A 583 17.18 38.12 -4.89
N LYS A 584 16.35 37.58 -5.78
CA LYS A 584 14.88 37.63 -5.62
C LYS A 584 14.41 36.80 -4.42
N ILE A 585 14.97 35.60 -4.23
CA ILE A 585 14.72 34.76 -3.04
C ILE A 585 15.14 35.50 -1.77
N TYR A 586 16.35 36.10 -1.77
CA TYR A 586 16.84 36.86 -0.62
C TYR A 586 15.91 38.04 -0.26
N GLN A 587 15.47 38.80 -1.26
CA GLN A 587 14.53 39.91 -1.06
C GLN A 587 13.18 39.43 -0.53
N ALA A 588 12.65 38.32 -1.06
CA ALA A 588 11.40 37.76 -0.60
C ALA A 588 11.47 37.31 0.87
N ILE A 589 12.60 36.72 1.28
CA ILE A 589 12.87 36.38 2.68
C ILE A 589 12.95 37.65 3.54
N GLN A 590 13.72 38.65 3.09
CA GLN A 590 13.91 39.92 3.82
C GLN A 590 12.60 40.68 4.03
N ASN A 591 11.73 40.68 3.02
CA ASN A 591 10.44 41.37 3.04
C ASN A 591 9.31 40.54 3.68
N ASN A 592 9.60 39.31 4.10
CA ASN A 592 8.61 38.35 4.60
C ASN A 592 7.45 38.13 3.62
N ASP A 593 7.77 37.99 2.34
CA ASP A 593 6.80 37.81 1.25
C ASP A 593 6.07 36.45 1.30
N GLY A 594 6.53 35.50 2.09
CA GLY A 594 5.90 34.19 2.27
C GLY A 594 6.93 33.09 2.51
N TYR A 595 6.44 31.95 3.00
CA TYR A 595 7.29 30.78 3.21
C TYR A 595 7.70 30.16 1.87
N ILE A 596 9.00 29.87 1.72
CA ILE A 596 9.55 29.25 0.51
C ILE A 596 10.10 27.87 0.88
N SER A 597 9.59 26.82 0.22
CA SER A 597 10.21 25.51 0.20
C SER A 597 10.16 24.98 -1.24
N ALA A 598 11.32 25.08 -1.90
CA ALA A 598 11.51 24.77 -3.30
C ALA A 598 12.78 23.94 -3.54
N ALA A 599 12.75 23.11 -4.57
CA ALA A 599 13.94 22.48 -5.15
C ALA A 599 14.41 23.32 -6.34
N LEU A 600 15.72 23.53 -6.45
CA LEU A 600 16.35 24.22 -7.59
C LEU A 600 17.01 23.17 -8.48
N LEU A 601 16.64 23.11 -9.76
CA LEU A 601 17.24 22.19 -10.72
C LEU A 601 17.84 22.97 -11.89
N ALA A 602 19.00 22.50 -12.35
CA ALA A 602 19.57 23.02 -13.59
C ALA A 602 18.66 22.65 -14.76
N ARG A 603 18.34 23.63 -15.60
CA ARG A 603 17.61 23.40 -16.84
C ARG A 603 18.59 22.95 -17.90
N PHE A 604 18.40 21.77 -18.45
CA PHE A 604 19.23 21.26 -19.54
C PHE A 604 18.78 21.92 -20.85
N ASP A 605 19.54 22.89 -21.34
CA ASP A 605 19.36 23.51 -22.66
C ASP A 605 19.69 22.58 -23.82
N ASP A 606 20.59 21.65 -23.56
CA ASP A 606 21.16 20.83 -24.61
C ASP A 606 20.36 19.55 -24.77
N HIS A 607 19.33 19.61 -25.61
CA HIS A 607 18.57 18.43 -26.03
C HIS A 607 19.49 17.40 -26.73
N GLN A 608 20.66 17.79 -27.24
CA GLN A 608 21.59 16.91 -27.95
C GLN A 608 22.45 16.09 -26.98
N SER A 609 22.62 16.53 -25.74
CA SER A 609 23.41 15.83 -24.72
C SER A 609 22.72 14.58 -24.16
N PHE A 610 21.38 14.49 -24.23
CA PHE A 610 20.60 13.39 -23.69
C PHE A 610 19.68 12.78 -24.76
N PRO A 611 20.12 11.72 -25.46
CA PRO A 611 19.26 11.06 -26.44
C PRO A 611 18.02 10.44 -25.75
N ARG A 612 16.86 10.52 -26.41
CA ARG A 612 15.57 9.92 -25.99
C ARG A 612 14.97 10.51 -24.72
N LEU A 613 14.93 11.84 -24.63
CA LEU A 613 14.29 12.56 -23.51
C LEU A 613 12.88 12.04 -23.19
N PRO A 614 12.48 11.96 -21.90
CA PRO A 614 11.11 11.58 -21.51
C PRO A 614 10.04 12.52 -22.08
N PHE A 615 10.40 13.78 -22.26
CA PHE A 615 9.60 14.82 -22.92
C PHE A 615 10.46 15.41 -24.03
N GLU A 616 10.17 15.09 -25.28
CA GLU A 616 10.86 15.67 -26.43
C GLU A 616 9.93 16.67 -27.14
N PRO A 617 10.22 17.98 -27.09
CA PRO A 617 9.41 18.98 -27.78
C PRO A 617 9.38 18.74 -29.29
N ILE A 618 8.20 18.88 -29.90
CA ILE A 618 7.99 18.70 -31.35
C ILE A 618 7.16 19.84 -31.93
N SER A 619 7.29 20.07 -33.24
CA SER A 619 6.48 21.07 -33.95
C SER A 619 5.02 20.62 -34.09
N HIS A 620 4.13 21.57 -34.41
CA HIS A 620 2.73 21.27 -34.71
C HIS A 620 2.60 20.29 -35.89
N GLU A 621 3.35 20.52 -36.97
CA GLU A 621 3.33 19.65 -38.17
C GLU A 621 3.82 18.25 -37.82
N THR A 622 4.85 18.15 -36.99
CA THR A 622 5.39 16.86 -36.52
C THR A 622 4.37 16.13 -35.67
N TYR A 623 3.71 16.82 -34.74
CA TYR A 623 2.62 16.25 -33.94
C TYR A 623 1.48 15.74 -34.81
N GLU A 624 0.98 16.55 -35.75
CA GLU A 624 -0.07 16.13 -36.67
C GLU A 624 0.35 14.92 -37.50
N GLN A 625 1.59 14.92 -38.01
CA GLN A 625 2.12 13.82 -38.79
C GLN A 625 2.22 12.55 -37.96
N LEU A 626 2.74 12.63 -36.73
CA LEU A 626 2.81 11.49 -35.80
C LEU A 626 1.42 10.96 -35.46
N CYS A 627 0.44 11.83 -35.21
CA CYS A 627 -0.95 11.44 -34.98
C CYS A 627 -1.57 10.74 -36.21
N LYS A 628 -1.35 11.28 -37.42
CA LYS A 628 -1.77 10.65 -38.68
C LYS A 628 -1.09 9.30 -38.88
N ASP A 629 0.19 9.20 -38.57
CA ASP A 629 0.96 7.97 -38.69
C ASP A 629 0.53 6.91 -37.66
N VAL A 630 0.17 7.33 -36.44
CA VAL A 630 -0.46 6.45 -35.44
C VAL A 630 -1.75 5.88 -36.02
N LEU A 631 -2.65 6.71 -36.55
CA LEU A 631 -3.89 6.24 -37.16
C LEU A 631 -3.65 5.33 -38.37
N LYS A 632 -2.62 5.58 -39.16
CA LYS A 632 -2.25 4.76 -40.32
C LYS A 632 -1.70 3.38 -39.92
N ARG A 633 -0.93 3.30 -38.83
CA ARG A 633 -0.36 2.04 -38.30
C ARG A 633 -1.35 1.26 -37.44
N ARG A 634 -2.35 1.95 -36.87
CA ARG A 634 -3.34 1.41 -35.94
C ARG A 634 -4.09 0.24 -36.58
N LYS A 635 -4.12 -0.88 -35.86
CA LYS A 635 -4.87 -2.09 -36.24
C LYS A 635 -6.27 -2.14 -35.61
N THR A 636 -6.45 -1.48 -34.47
CA THR A 636 -7.72 -1.39 -33.73
C THR A 636 -7.87 -0.03 -33.07
N ASP A 637 -9.09 0.52 -33.06
CA ASP A 637 -9.45 1.76 -32.37
C ASP A 637 -9.92 1.55 -30.93
N ASP A 638 -10.06 0.30 -30.49
CA ASP A 638 -10.28 -0.08 -29.11
C ASP A 638 -8.95 -0.52 -28.48
N PHE A 639 -8.37 0.34 -27.62
CA PHE A 639 -7.14 0.04 -26.90
C PHE A 639 -7.33 -1.13 -25.92
N HIS A 640 -8.52 -1.27 -25.32
CA HIS A 640 -8.81 -2.40 -24.45
C HIS A 640 -8.84 -3.71 -25.24
N ALA A 641 -9.39 -3.71 -26.47
CA ALA A 641 -9.32 -4.88 -27.36
C ALA A 641 -7.88 -5.20 -27.81
N ALA A 642 -7.07 -4.17 -28.10
CA ALA A 642 -5.64 -4.34 -28.38
C ALA A 642 -4.94 -5.00 -27.19
N LEU A 643 -5.17 -4.47 -25.99
CA LEU A 643 -4.61 -4.98 -24.75
C LEU A 643 -5.07 -6.41 -24.46
N ALA A 644 -6.35 -6.72 -24.64
CA ALA A 644 -6.91 -8.06 -24.45
C ALA A 644 -6.29 -9.12 -25.38
N THR A 645 -5.80 -8.72 -26.56
CA THR A 645 -5.12 -9.62 -27.50
C THR A 645 -3.77 -10.10 -26.96
N TYR A 646 -3.07 -9.24 -26.21
CA TYR A 646 -1.77 -9.52 -25.62
C TYR A 646 -1.85 -9.90 -24.13
N SER A 647 -2.94 -9.52 -23.48
CA SER A 647 -3.31 -9.94 -22.14
C SER A 647 -3.84 -11.37 -22.21
N THR A 648 -2.95 -12.32 -22.47
CA THR A 648 -3.24 -13.75 -22.43
C THR A 648 -3.35 -14.20 -20.97
N GLY A 649 -4.41 -13.78 -20.26
CA GLY A 649 -4.47 -13.97 -18.81
C GLY A 649 -3.23 -13.39 -18.11
N TYR A 650 -2.88 -13.95 -16.94
CA TYR A 650 -1.74 -13.54 -16.11
C TYR A 650 -0.38 -13.71 -16.83
N ALA A 651 -0.02 -12.77 -17.71
CA ALA A 651 1.36 -12.58 -18.15
C ALA A 651 2.08 -11.69 -17.12
N GLU A 652 3.19 -12.19 -16.56
CA GLU A 652 4.10 -11.44 -15.70
C GLU A 652 4.77 -10.31 -16.49
N GLU A 653 4.14 -9.15 -16.54
CA GLU A 653 4.86 -7.90 -16.81
C GLU A 653 5.66 -7.52 -15.57
N ALA A 654 6.68 -6.67 -15.72
CA ALA A 654 7.33 -5.95 -14.64
C ALA A 654 7.20 -4.48 -15.04
N GLY A 655 6.56 -3.65 -14.21
CA GLY A 655 6.44 -2.22 -14.51
C GLY A 655 7.85 -1.61 -14.65
N PRO A 656 8.00 -0.50 -15.39
CA PRO A 656 9.30 0.15 -15.52
C PRO A 656 9.88 0.42 -14.13
N ALA A 657 11.18 0.17 -13.97
CA ALA A 657 11.92 0.71 -12.85
C ALA A 657 11.64 2.22 -12.82
N GLY A 658 11.22 2.73 -11.65
CA GLY A 658 11.14 4.16 -11.44
C GLY A 658 12.47 4.81 -11.81
N CYS A 659 12.45 6.12 -12.06
CA CYS A 659 13.68 6.90 -12.17
C CYS A 659 14.45 6.77 -10.84
N ASP A 660 15.35 5.79 -10.75
CA ASP A 660 16.36 5.72 -9.71
C ASP A 660 17.26 6.93 -9.94
N SER A 661 17.06 7.97 -9.14
CA SER A 661 17.85 9.21 -9.13
C SER A 661 19.34 9.00 -8.80
N ASP A 662 19.78 7.75 -8.61
CA ASP A 662 21.12 7.36 -8.18
C ASP A 662 22.16 7.33 -9.32
N LYS A 663 21.81 7.70 -10.56
CA LYS A 663 22.75 7.64 -11.71
C LYS A 663 23.14 8.98 -12.33
N CYS A 664 23.05 10.08 -11.59
CA CYS A 664 23.75 11.32 -11.95
C CYS A 664 25.15 11.34 -11.30
N LEU A 665 26.07 10.51 -11.80
CA LEU A 665 27.48 10.58 -11.40
C LEU A 665 28.24 11.47 -12.40
N PHE A 666 28.91 12.50 -11.87
CA PHE A 666 29.94 13.24 -12.60
C PHE A 666 31.09 12.29 -13.01
N PRO A 667 31.76 12.53 -14.16
CA PRO A 667 32.94 11.76 -14.52
C PRO A 667 34.01 11.95 -13.44
N GLN A 668 34.50 10.83 -12.90
CA GLN A 668 35.62 10.82 -11.97
C GLN A 668 36.87 11.33 -12.72
N ALA A 669 37.48 12.38 -12.18
CA ALA A 669 38.88 12.73 -12.42
C ALA A 669 39.76 12.06 -11.36
#